data_AF-A0A0J8BEX8-F1
#
_entry.id   AF-A0A0J8BEX8-F1
#
_cell.length_a   1.000
_cell.length_b   1.000
_cell.length_c   1.000
_cell.angle_alpha   90.00
_cell.angle_beta   90.00
_cell.angle_gamma   90.00
#
_symmetry.space_group_name_H-M   'P 1'
#
loop_
_entity.id
_entity.type
_entity.pdbx_description
1 polymer ?
#
loop_
_entity_poly.entity_id
_entity_poly.type
_entity_poly.pdbx_seq_one_letter_code
_entity_poly.pdbx_strand_id
1 'polypeptide(L)'
;MERRCLIELISDKLKEVWKNGQLRSLVCISLFLQIVLIFVGKVRKRNGKPILRFIVWCAYLLADWVATIALGVILNKLAGKPKKNAPLEDDLITFWAAFLLLHLGGPDTITAYSLEDNQLWQRRLLELVFQMIVVLFIYLLAFPGFSFLSLLTIPMLLAGLIKSGERLHCLRLASTEQFRRSLMTEPDPGPNYSKFMEEFTLKKAEGFYVKAFEVIETSLPTCTETSIQDEELVRKAFHLFKKFQCLFVDLILSFQDRDESQCFFHKIDCEKAFQVIEIELGFAYDVFYTKAPAVYGGWGHILRLMTISATLISLATFLAKSKKDHFQKIDLFITYVLLVAAIILEVCSCLIFVSSDWPDRWLKKHVKKKIRRLFGAPKKRWSNSIAQYSIQNFCRKEQSSFFSRNVKLLIAENKLDELRYVSYSNVSTDLKKLIFEEFLEISTNGNKSDLTALCKSRGKRVLEMKKFKCSDLNWSTTEVEFDQSILLWHIATELCYYSDDVSETIKCKESSKYMSEYMLYLLALCPFMLPMGIGLIRFRDTCAEAMQFFKEKTEQPDRAQACKMLLRVNTEIPPGKVKGDRCKSVLFDACRIATELRTKHAKDQWNIISKVWVEILAYAACHCRGTHHAQQLRKGGEFLTHVWLLMAHLGITEQFQISQGHARAKFSAH
;
A
#
# COMPACT_ATOMS: atom_id res chain seq x y z
N MET A 1 -0.85 -43.33 -29.26
CA MET A 1 -0.65 -42.38 -30.37
C MET A 1 -1.09 -40.94 -30.05
N GLU A 2 -1.52 -40.59 -28.83
CA GLU A 2 -2.14 -39.27 -28.56
C GLU A 2 -1.21 -38.17 -28.03
N ARG A 3 0.06 -38.46 -27.69
CA ARG A 3 1.02 -37.44 -27.21
C ARG A 3 1.59 -36.52 -28.30
N ARG A 4 1.30 -36.75 -29.59
CA ARG A 4 1.84 -35.94 -30.71
C ARG A 4 0.94 -34.79 -31.17
N CYS A 5 -0.36 -34.82 -30.84
CA CYS A 5 -1.33 -33.88 -31.42
C CYS A 5 -1.16 -32.42 -30.95
N LEU A 6 -0.67 -32.17 -29.73
CA LEU A 6 -0.45 -30.80 -29.24
C LEU A 6 0.81 -30.12 -29.81
N ILE A 7 1.82 -30.90 -30.23
CA ILE A 7 3.09 -30.38 -30.78
C ILE A 7 2.95 -30.05 -32.29
N GLU A 8 1.91 -30.57 -32.95
CA GLU A 8 1.57 -30.31 -34.35
C GLU A 8 0.81 -28.98 -34.56
N LEU A 9 0.27 -28.35 -33.50
CA LEU A 9 -0.40 -27.05 -33.58
C LEU A 9 0.57 -25.87 -33.76
N ILE A 10 1.85 -26.07 -33.46
CA ILE A 10 2.91 -25.08 -33.71
C ILE A 10 3.49 -25.38 -35.09
N SER A 11 3.12 -24.55 -36.08
CA SER A 11 3.64 -24.61 -37.45
C SER A 11 5.16 -24.82 -37.45
N ASP A 12 5.67 -25.69 -38.32
CA ASP A 12 7.12 -25.95 -38.41
C ASP A 12 7.92 -24.68 -38.73
N LYS A 13 7.28 -23.70 -39.40
CA LYS A 13 7.83 -22.36 -39.62
C LYS A 13 8.03 -21.58 -38.31
N LEU A 14 7.12 -21.71 -37.34
CA LEU A 14 7.26 -21.13 -36.01
C LEU A 14 8.37 -21.83 -35.22
N LYS A 15 8.52 -23.15 -35.34
CA LYS A 15 9.63 -23.90 -34.71
C LYS A 15 10.98 -23.48 -35.27
N GLU A 16 11.08 -23.28 -36.59
CA GLU A 16 12.30 -22.87 -37.27
C GLU A 16 12.69 -21.42 -36.94
N VAL A 17 11.71 -20.51 -36.97
CA VAL A 17 11.89 -19.11 -36.52
C VAL A 17 12.28 -19.05 -35.05
N TRP A 18 11.64 -19.85 -34.19
CA TRP A 18 12.00 -19.92 -32.78
C TRP A 18 13.41 -20.49 -32.60
N LYS A 19 13.78 -21.57 -33.29
CA LYS A 19 15.11 -22.19 -33.17
C LYS A 19 16.23 -21.22 -33.56
N ASN A 20 16.04 -20.43 -34.62
CA ASN A 20 17.03 -19.48 -35.12
C ASN A 20 16.99 -18.13 -34.38
N GLY A 21 15.84 -17.69 -33.89
CA GLY A 21 15.61 -16.37 -33.30
C GLY A 21 15.33 -16.34 -31.79
N GLN A 22 15.30 -17.48 -31.10
CA GLN A 22 14.88 -17.57 -29.69
C GLN A 22 15.67 -16.62 -28.77
N LEU A 23 17.00 -16.64 -28.86
CA LEU A 23 17.85 -15.85 -27.96
C LEU A 23 17.62 -14.35 -28.18
N ARG A 24 17.61 -13.92 -29.45
CA ARG A 24 17.35 -12.52 -29.84
C ARG A 24 16.01 -12.06 -29.30
N SER A 25 14.98 -12.90 -29.47
CA SER A 25 13.63 -12.61 -29.01
C SER A 25 13.57 -12.48 -27.48
N LEU A 26 14.18 -13.41 -26.74
CA LEU A 26 14.21 -13.38 -25.27
C LEU A 26 14.94 -12.14 -24.73
N VAL A 27 16.05 -11.75 -25.34
CA VAL A 27 16.81 -10.54 -24.96
C VAL A 27 15.98 -9.27 -25.20
N CYS A 28 15.32 -9.16 -26.36
CA CYS A 28 14.42 -8.04 -26.66
C CYS A 28 13.20 -8.00 -25.73
N ILE A 29 12.57 -9.15 -25.45
CA ILE A 29 11.45 -9.25 -24.51
C ILE A 29 11.90 -8.84 -23.11
N SER A 30 13.07 -9.30 -22.67
CA SER A 30 13.65 -8.92 -21.37
C SER A 30 13.78 -7.40 -21.25
N LEU A 31 14.36 -6.74 -22.27
CA LEU A 31 14.47 -5.28 -22.29
C LEU A 31 13.10 -4.58 -22.30
N PHE A 32 12.17 -5.07 -23.10
CA PHE A 32 10.81 -4.52 -23.17
C PHE A 32 10.11 -4.56 -21.80
N LEU A 33 10.23 -5.67 -21.07
CA LEU A 33 9.67 -5.81 -19.73
C LEU A 33 10.29 -4.81 -18.74
N GLN A 34 11.60 -4.56 -18.81
CA GLN A 34 12.26 -3.54 -17.97
C GLN A 34 11.73 -2.13 -18.27
N ILE A 35 11.56 -1.79 -19.55
CA ILE A 35 11.01 -0.50 -19.98
C ILE A 35 9.58 -0.33 -19.44
N VAL A 36 8.73 -1.35 -19.59
CA VAL A 36 7.36 -1.36 -19.05
C VAL A 36 7.37 -1.15 -17.53
N LEU A 37 8.23 -1.85 -16.80
CA LEU A 37 8.31 -1.73 -15.33
C LEU A 37 8.77 -0.33 -14.87
N ILE A 38 9.64 0.35 -15.63
CA ILE A 38 10.06 1.72 -15.31
C ILE A 38 8.89 2.69 -15.38
N PHE A 39 8.19 2.72 -16.52
CA PHE A 39 7.11 3.69 -16.72
C PHE A 39 5.88 3.34 -15.88
N VAL A 40 5.43 2.09 -15.94
CA VAL A 40 4.19 1.64 -15.31
C VAL A 40 4.35 1.48 -13.79
N GLY A 41 5.55 1.07 -13.33
CA GLY A 41 5.88 0.99 -11.90
C GLY A 41 5.77 2.33 -11.17
N LYS A 42 6.15 3.44 -11.81
CA LYS A 42 5.95 4.79 -11.24
C LYS A 42 4.47 5.18 -11.17
N VAL A 43 3.69 4.81 -12.20
CA VAL A 43 2.26 5.19 -12.30
C VAL A 43 1.40 4.44 -11.29
N ARG A 44 1.74 3.19 -10.94
CA ARG A 44 0.94 2.36 -10.02
C ARG A 44 0.75 2.98 -8.63
N LYS A 45 1.72 3.78 -8.15
CA LYS A 45 1.63 4.55 -6.89
C LYS A 45 0.44 5.50 -6.86
N ARG A 46 0.04 6.02 -8.04
CA ARG A 46 -0.95 7.10 -8.19
C ARG A 46 -2.26 6.63 -8.83
N ASN A 47 -2.30 5.39 -9.33
CA ASN A 47 -3.41 4.89 -10.11
C ASN A 47 -3.69 3.42 -9.77
N GLY A 48 -4.86 3.19 -9.18
CA GLY A 48 -5.31 1.87 -8.75
C GLY A 48 -6.04 1.05 -9.82
N LYS A 49 -6.09 1.49 -11.08
CA LYS A 49 -6.86 0.78 -12.11
C LYS A 49 -6.44 -0.69 -12.25
N PRO A 50 -7.40 -1.64 -12.36
CA PRO A 50 -7.10 -3.06 -12.37
C PRO A 50 -6.23 -3.48 -13.56
N ILE A 51 -6.46 -2.90 -14.74
CA ILE A 51 -5.65 -3.16 -15.95
C ILE A 51 -4.18 -2.80 -15.71
N LEU A 52 -3.92 -1.66 -15.05
CA LEU A 52 -2.55 -1.24 -14.72
C LEU A 52 -1.88 -2.24 -13.78
N ARG A 53 -2.60 -2.69 -12.74
CA ARG A 53 -2.10 -3.67 -11.77
C ARG A 53 -1.78 -5.01 -12.43
N PHE A 54 -2.62 -5.44 -13.38
CA PHE A 54 -2.41 -6.66 -14.16
C PHE A 54 -1.16 -6.55 -15.05
N ILE A 55 -0.99 -5.45 -15.78
CA ILE A 55 0.19 -5.22 -16.62
C ILE A 55 1.48 -5.24 -15.79
N VAL A 56 1.51 -4.52 -14.65
CA VAL A 56 2.69 -4.50 -13.77
C VAL A 56 2.96 -5.89 -13.19
N TRP A 57 1.91 -6.62 -12.79
CA TRP A 57 2.03 -7.96 -12.24
C TRP A 57 2.63 -8.93 -13.26
N CYS A 58 2.08 -8.98 -14.47
CA CYS A 58 2.60 -9.80 -15.55
C CYS A 58 4.04 -9.43 -15.88
N ALA A 59 4.34 -8.14 -16.04
CA ALA A 59 5.68 -7.70 -16.40
C ALA A 59 6.70 -8.03 -15.31
N TYR A 60 6.33 -7.86 -14.04
CA TYR A 60 7.20 -8.14 -12.89
C TYR A 60 7.54 -9.63 -12.81
N LEU A 61 6.54 -10.50 -12.94
CA LEU A 61 6.75 -11.95 -12.92
C LEU A 61 7.56 -12.43 -14.12
N LEU A 62 7.23 -11.96 -15.33
CA LEU A 62 7.90 -12.41 -16.55
C LEU A 62 9.35 -11.93 -16.66
N ALA A 63 9.70 -10.76 -16.09
CA ALA A 63 11.02 -10.17 -16.25
C ALA A 63 12.16 -11.10 -15.79
N ASP A 64 12.01 -11.71 -14.63
CA ASP A 64 13.03 -12.60 -14.05
C ASP A 64 13.06 -13.97 -14.74
N TRP A 65 11.88 -14.51 -15.12
CA TRP A 65 11.76 -15.78 -15.85
C TRP A 65 12.40 -15.69 -17.24
N VAL A 66 12.08 -14.65 -18.02
CA VAL A 66 12.63 -14.46 -19.37
C VAL A 66 14.15 -14.32 -19.33
N ALA A 67 14.69 -13.57 -18.36
CA ALA A 67 16.14 -13.42 -18.21
C ALA A 67 16.81 -14.76 -17.84
N THR A 68 16.22 -15.53 -16.94
CA THR A 68 16.76 -16.85 -16.53
C THR A 68 16.74 -17.86 -17.68
N ILE A 69 15.65 -17.92 -18.45
CA ILE A 69 15.54 -18.79 -19.64
C ILE A 69 16.58 -18.38 -20.69
N ALA A 70 16.75 -17.07 -20.92
CA ALA A 70 17.76 -16.56 -21.84
C ALA A 70 19.17 -16.98 -21.43
N LEU A 71 19.52 -16.88 -20.13
CA LEU A 71 20.80 -17.36 -19.61
C LEU A 71 21.00 -18.87 -19.83
N GLY A 72 19.95 -19.68 -19.62
CA GLY A 72 20.00 -21.12 -19.90
C GLY A 72 20.22 -21.45 -21.38
N VAL A 73 19.57 -20.71 -22.29
CA VAL A 73 19.78 -20.84 -23.74
C VAL A 73 21.21 -20.46 -24.13
N ILE A 74 21.76 -19.40 -23.54
CA ILE A 74 23.16 -18.98 -23.76
C ILE A 74 24.11 -20.09 -23.31
N LEU A 75 23.92 -20.60 -22.09
CA LEU A 75 24.77 -21.65 -21.53
C LEU A 75 24.79 -22.91 -22.42
N ASN A 76 23.62 -23.36 -22.87
CA ASN A 76 23.52 -24.54 -23.73
C ASN A 76 24.22 -24.33 -25.09
N LYS A 77 24.06 -23.14 -25.70
CA LYS A 77 24.73 -22.80 -26.96
C LYS A 77 26.26 -22.81 -26.84
N LEU A 78 26.81 -22.34 -25.72
CA LEU A 78 28.25 -22.27 -25.49
C LEU A 78 28.82 -23.63 -25.07
N ALA A 79 28.13 -24.40 -24.24
CA ALA A 79 28.57 -25.72 -23.78
C ALA A 79 28.56 -26.77 -24.91
N GLY A 80 27.69 -26.63 -25.91
CA GLY A 80 27.56 -27.57 -27.03
C GLY A 80 28.61 -27.42 -28.15
N LYS A 81 29.52 -26.44 -28.08
CA LYS A 81 30.52 -26.18 -29.14
C LYS A 81 31.93 -26.66 -28.74
N PRO A 82 32.66 -27.41 -29.60
CA PRO A 82 34.05 -27.80 -29.33
C PRO A 82 35.00 -26.58 -29.40
N LYS A 83 35.99 -26.54 -28.50
CA LYS A 83 36.96 -25.44 -28.22
C LYS A 83 37.86 -24.95 -29.37
N LYS A 84 37.63 -25.31 -30.63
CA LYS A 84 38.49 -24.87 -31.75
C LYS A 84 37.97 -23.56 -32.35
N ASN A 85 38.60 -22.45 -31.94
CA ASN A 85 38.37 -21.06 -32.36
C ASN A 85 36.95 -20.55 -32.03
N ALA A 86 36.78 -19.94 -30.86
CA ALA A 86 35.53 -19.26 -30.51
C ALA A 86 35.27 -18.11 -31.51
N PRO A 87 34.20 -18.15 -32.32
CA PRO A 87 33.85 -17.06 -33.21
C PRO A 87 33.46 -15.81 -32.41
N LEU A 88 33.68 -14.62 -32.98
CA LEU A 88 33.25 -13.31 -32.44
C LEU A 88 31.77 -13.27 -32.00
N GLU A 89 30.94 -14.15 -32.57
CA GLU A 89 29.52 -14.33 -32.24
C GLU A 89 29.31 -14.90 -30.83
N ASP A 90 30.17 -15.80 -30.36
CA ASP A 90 30.08 -16.38 -29.00
C ASP A 90 30.49 -15.37 -27.92
N ASP A 91 31.44 -14.48 -28.23
CA ASP A 91 31.81 -13.35 -27.38
C ASP A 91 30.67 -12.34 -27.26
N LEU A 92 29.92 -12.10 -28.34
CA LEU A 92 28.77 -11.19 -28.34
C LEU A 92 27.60 -11.74 -27.52
N ILE A 93 27.35 -13.05 -27.62
CA ILE A 93 26.34 -13.73 -26.82
C ILE A 93 26.71 -13.68 -25.32
N THR A 94 28.00 -13.83 -25.00
CA THR A 94 28.52 -13.70 -23.63
C THR A 94 28.32 -12.27 -23.10
N PHE A 95 28.53 -11.27 -23.95
CA PHE A 95 28.24 -9.87 -23.60
C PHE A 95 26.75 -9.66 -23.27
N TRP A 96 25.83 -10.31 -23.99
CA TRP A 96 24.39 -10.27 -23.66
C TRP A 96 24.05 -10.90 -22.31
N ALA A 97 24.80 -11.91 -21.85
CA ALA A 97 24.60 -12.51 -20.53
C ALA A 97 24.78 -11.47 -19.40
N ALA A 98 25.71 -10.52 -19.55
CA ALA A 98 25.89 -9.42 -18.60
C ALA A 98 24.68 -8.46 -18.58
N PHE A 99 24.03 -8.21 -19.72
CA PHE A 99 22.77 -7.43 -19.75
C PHE A 99 21.61 -8.18 -19.11
N LEU A 100 21.51 -9.49 -19.29
CA LEU A 100 20.48 -10.28 -18.63
C LEU A 100 20.66 -10.23 -17.10
N LEU A 101 21.90 -10.24 -16.62
CA LEU A 101 22.19 -10.00 -15.21
C LEU A 101 21.80 -8.58 -14.76
N LEU A 102 22.07 -7.55 -15.58
CA LEU A 102 21.61 -6.19 -15.33
C LEU A 102 20.07 -6.11 -15.24
N HIS A 103 19.35 -6.82 -16.12
CA HIS A 103 17.90 -6.88 -16.13
C HIS A 103 17.33 -7.63 -14.92
N LEU A 104 18.01 -8.68 -14.43
CA LEU A 104 17.64 -9.37 -13.18
C LEU A 104 17.72 -8.45 -11.96
N GLY A 105 18.59 -7.44 -12.02
CA GLY A 105 18.62 -6.36 -11.05
C GLY A 105 17.34 -5.53 -11.03
N GLY A 106 16.55 -5.51 -12.10
CA GLY A 106 15.28 -4.79 -12.19
C GLY A 106 15.41 -3.26 -12.12
N PRO A 107 14.31 -2.53 -12.38
CA PRO A 107 14.35 -1.07 -12.39
C PRO A 107 14.16 -0.47 -11.01
N ASP A 108 14.53 0.81 -10.86
CA ASP A 108 14.53 1.47 -9.55
C ASP A 108 13.11 1.80 -9.04
N THR A 109 12.13 1.83 -9.96
CA THR A 109 10.73 2.15 -9.67
C THR A 109 9.95 1.02 -9.01
N ILE A 110 10.48 -0.20 -9.03
CA ILE A 110 9.82 -1.37 -8.46
C ILE A 110 10.85 -2.42 -8.00
N THR A 111 10.91 -2.66 -6.70
CA THR A 111 11.67 -3.77 -6.11
C THR A 111 10.77 -4.97 -5.84
N ALA A 112 9.59 -4.70 -5.31
CA ALA A 112 8.60 -5.67 -4.91
C ALA A 112 7.23 -5.37 -5.52
N TYR A 113 6.55 -6.41 -6.02
CA TYR A 113 5.16 -6.27 -6.41
C TYR A 113 4.26 -6.25 -5.18
N SER A 114 4.59 -7.01 -4.14
CA SER A 114 3.83 -7.16 -2.90
C SER A 114 4.74 -7.16 -1.66
N LEU A 115 4.20 -6.96 -0.46
CA LEU A 115 5.03 -7.03 0.76
C LEU A 115 5.55 -8.45 1.02
N GLU A 116 4.84 -9.46 0.52
CA GLU A 116 5.23 -10.86 0.60
C GLU A 116 6.54 -11.11 -0.18
N ASP A 117 6.77 -10.41 -1.29
CA ASP A 117 8.04 -10.47 -2.03
C ASP A 117 9.23 -9.99 -1.16
N ASN A 118 9.02 -9.00 -0.29
CA ASN A 118 10.05 -8.52 0.64
C ASN A 118 10.41 -9.58 1.69
N GLN A 119 9.43 -10.35 2.17
CA GLN A 119 9.69 -11.42 3.15
C GLN A 119 10.50 -12.57 2.53
N LEU A 120 10.30 -12.82 1.23
CA LEU A 120 10.98 -13.87 0.47
C LEU A 120 12.38 -13.47 -0.03
N TRP A 121 13.01 -12.44 0.54
CA TRP A 121 14.32 -11.95 0.10
C TRP A 121 15.42 -13.03 0.15
N GLN A 122 15.35 -13.99 1.08
CA GLN A 122 16.30 -15.10 1.17
C GLN A 122 16.21 -16.05 -0.02
N ARG A 123 14.99 -16.34 -0.50
CA ARG A 123 14.77 -17.11 -1.73
C ARG A 123 15.39 -16.39 -2.91
N ARG A 124 15.18 -15.07 -3.01
CA ARG A 124 15.76 -14.27 -4.09
C ARG A 124 17.28 -14.22 -4.02
N LEU A 125 17.87 -14.19 -2.83
CA LEU A 125 19.33 -14.28 -2.66
C LEU A 125 19.86 -15.60 -3.26
N LEU A 126 19.23 -16.73 -2.94
CA LEU A 126 19.65 -18.04 -3.47
C LEU A 126 19.53 -18.10 -5.01
N GLU A 127 18.40 -17.61 -5.56
CA GLU A 127 18.19 -17.51 -7.01
C GLU A 127 19.27 -16.65 -7.67
N LEU A 128 19.58 -15.49 -7.08
CA LEU A 128 20.61 -14.58 -7.60
C LEU A 128 22.01 -15.21 -7.56
N VAL A 129 22.37 -15.90 -6.47
CA VAL A 129 23.68 -16.59 -6.37
C VAL A 129 23.82 -17.62 -7.48
N PHE A 130 22.77 -18.42 -7.73
CA PHE A 130 22.80 -19.40 -8.82
C PHE A 130 22.92 -18.73 -10.20
N GLN A 131 22.14 -17.67 -10.46
CA GLN A 131 22.23 -16.89 -11.69
C GLN A 131 23.62 -16.27 -11.88
N MET A 132 24.24 -15.76 -10.82
CA MET A 132 25.60 -15.23 -10.84
C MET A 132 26.63 -16.30 -11.19
N ILE A 133 26.51 -17.50 -10.61
CA ILE A 133 27.39 -18.64 -10.93
C ILE A 133 27.26 -19.01 -12.40
N VAL A 134 26.02 -19.07 -12.93
CA VAL A 134 25.77 -19.37 -14.35
C VAL A 134 26.39 -18.32 -15.26
N VAL A 135 26.21 -17.03 -14.95
CA VAL A 135 26.78 -15.94 -15.75
C VAL A 135 28.31 -15.95 -15.69
N LEU A 136 28.89 -16.21 -14.52
CA LEU A 136 30.35 -16.35 -14.36
C LEU A 136 30.87 -17.55 -15.15
N PHE A 137 30.15 -18.67 -15.14
CA PHE A 137 30.52 -19.85 -15.92
C PHE A 137 30.42 -19.61 -17.43
N ILE A 138 29.36 -18.93 -17.90
CA ILE A 138 29.23 -18.47 -19.29
C ILE A 138 30.44 -17.61 -19.69
N TYR A 139 30.83 -16.67 -18.83
CA TYR A 139 32.00 -15.83 -19.05
C TYR A 139 33.30 -16.65 -19.13
N LEU A 140 33.51 -17.60 -18.22
CA LEU A 140 34.69 -18.48 -18.23
C LEU A 140 34.75 -19.41 -19.45
N LEU A 141 33.60 -19.94 -19.90
CA LEU A 141 33.52 -20.77 -21.12
C LEU A 141 33.92 -19.97 -22.37
N ALA A 142 33.54 -18.70 -22.42
CA ALA A 142 33.90 -17.79 -23.50
C ALA A 142 35.25 -17.09 -23.28
N PHE A 143 36.05 -17.49 -22.28
CA PHE A 143 37.35 -16.89 -21.97
C PHE A 143 38.57 -17.68 -22.52
N PRO A 144 38.75 -17.88 -23.85
CA PRO A 144 40.03 -18.32 -24.41
C PRO A 144 40.90 -17.20 -25.02
N GLY A 145 40.54 -15.90 -24.88
CA GLY A 145 41.41 -14.80 -25.35
C GLY A 145 40.99 -13.38 -24.88
N PHE A 146 41.93 -12.43 -24.95
CA PHE A 146 41.73 -10.99 -24.64
C PHE A 146 40.96 -10.25 -25.75
N SER A 147 39.79 -10.76 -26.18
CA SER A 147 38.95 -10.05 -27.13
C SER A 147 38.40 -8.76 -26.50
N PHE A 148 38.12 -7.74 -27.31
CA PHE A 148 37.58 -6.49 -26.78
C PHE A 148 36.19 -6.66 -26.16
N LEU A 149 35.41 -7.65 -26.60
CA LEU A 149 34.09 -7.98 -26.07
C LEU A 149 34.17 -8.66 -24.69
N SER A 150 35.15 -9.53 -24.48
CA SER A 150 35.43 -10.11 -23.16
C SER A 150 35.77 -9.01 -22.14
N LEU A 151 36.63 -8.06 -22.53
CA LEU A 151 36.93 -6.87 -21.73
C LEU A 151 35.71 -5.97 -21.47
N LEU A 152 34.79 -5.87 -22.44
CA LEU A 152 33.54 -5.11 -22.31
C LEU A 152 32.52 -5.77 -21.38
N THR A 153 32.60 -7.09 -21.27
CA THR A 153 31.70 -7.88 -20.42
C THR A 153 31.98 -7.61 -18.93
N ILE A 154 33.23 -7.36 -18.55
CA ILE A 154 33.63 -7.06 -17.16
C ILE A 154 32.89 -5.85 -16.55
N PRO A 155 32.92 -4.63 -17.14
CA PRO A 155 32.20 -3.49 -16.58
C PRO A 155 30.67 -3.70 -16.58
N MET A 156 30.13 -4.40 -17.57
CA MET A 156 28.69 -4.71 -17.61
C MET A 156 28.28 -5.74 -16.55
N LEU A 157 29.12 -6.73 -16.26
CA LEU A 157 28.92 -7.68 -15.16
C LEU A 157 28.95 -6.95 -13.80
N LEU A 158 29.90 -6.02 -13.62
CA LEU A 158 29.96 -5.19 -12.42
C LEU A 158 28.68 -4.36 -12.26
N ALA A 159 28.19 -3.73 -13.34
CA ALA A 159 26.94 -2.98 -13.30
C ALA A 159 25.74 -3.89 -12.95
N GLY A 160 25.68 -5.10 -13.51
CA GLY A 160 24.64 -6.09 -13.20
C GLY A 160 24.67 -6.58 -11.76
N LEU A 161 25.87 -6.79 -11.21
CA LEU A 161 26.10 -7.13 -9.80
C LEU A 161 25.60 -6.03 -8.87
N ILE A 162 25.98 -4.78 -9.13
CA ILE A 162 25.54 -3.62 -8.34
C ILE A 162 24.02 -3.55 -8.34
N LYS A 163 23.38 -3.58 -9.51
CA LYS A 163 21.91 -3.46 -9.63
C LYS A 163 21.14 -4.59 -8.95
N SER A 164 21.67 -5.81 -9.01
CA SER A 164 21.08 -6.98 -8.35
C SER A 164 21.27 -6.95 -6.84
N GLY A 165 22.44 -6.50 -6.38
CA GLY A 165 22.72 -6.26 -4.97
C GLY A 165 21.83 -5.18 -4.37
N GLU A 166 21.62 -4.05 -5.08
CA GLU A 166 20.69 -2.99 -4.67
C GLU A 166 19.26 -3.52 -4.49
N ARG A 167 18.74 -4.29 -5.46
CA ARG A 167 17.40 -4.90 -5.37
C ARG A 167 17.31 -5.79 -4.14
N LEU A 168 18.29 -6.68 -3.93
CA LEU A 168 18.30 -7.58 -2.78
C LEU A 168 18.38 -6.83 -1.44
N HIS A 169 19.22 -5.82 -1.35
CA HIS A 169 19.37 -5.01 -0.15
C HIS A 169 18.06 -4.30 0.21
N CYS A 170 17.38 -3.70 -0.78
CA CYS A 170 16.06 -3.09 -0.59
C CYS A 170 15.01 -4.10 -0.13
N LEU A 171 14.93 -5.29 -0.75
CA LEU A 171 13.99 -6.33 -0.34
C LEU A 171 14.22 -6.74 1.12
N ARG A 172 15.48 -6.93 1.52
CA ARG A 172 15.85 -7.26 2.90
C ARG A 172 15.47 -6.14 3.87
N LEU A 173 15.83 -4.89 3.57
CA LEU A 173 15.51 -3.73 4.41
C LEU A 173 13.99 -3.53 4.58
N ALA A 174 13.22 -3.79 3.53
CA ALA A 174 11.77 -3.65 3.51
C ALA A 174 11.02 -4.87 4.08
N SER A 175 11.73 -5.95 4.45
CA SER A 175 11.12 -7.09 5.16
C SER A 175 10.65 -6.66 6.55
N THR A 176 9.54 -7.21 7.03
CA THR A 176 8.89 -6.75 8.27
C THR A 176 9.81 -6.90 9.47
N GLU A 177 10.52 -8.02 9.54
CA GLU A 177 11.45 -8.32 10.63
C GLU A 177 12.63 -7.36 10.63
N GLN A 178 13.32 -7.18 9.50
CA GLN A 178 14.49 -6.31 9.43
C GLN A 178 14.11 -4.85 9.60
N PHE A 179 12.99 -4.42 9.02
CA PHE A 179 12.47 -3.07 9.18
C PHE A 179 12.13 -2.78 10.65
N ARG A 180 11.43 -3.70 11.33
CA ARG A 180 11.14 -3.61 12.77
C ARG A 180 12.43 -3.52 13.58
N ARG A 181 13.41 -4.41 13.33
CA ARG A 181 14.72 -4.38 14.01
C ARG A 181 15.46 -3.07 13.82
N SER A 182 15.35 -2.43 12.64
CA SER A 182 16.00 -1.14 12.37
C SER A 182 15.38 0.04 13.12
N LEU A 183 14.17 -0.11 13.67
CA LEU A 183 13.44 0.93 14.39
C LEU A 183 13.42 0.71 15.91
N MET A 184 13.70 -0.51 16.38
CA MET A 184 13.79 -0.79 17.81
C MET A 184 15.05 -0.16 18.39
N THR A 185 14.90 0.55 19.50
CA THR A 185 16.02 0.97 20.36
C THR A 185 16.58 -0.22 21.12
N GLU A 186 17.77 -0.06 21.71
CA GLU A 186 18.32 -1.07 22.60
C GLU A 186 17.34 -1.39 23.75
N PRO A 187 17.25 -2.66 24.19
CA PRO A 187 16.39 -3.03 25.31
C PRO A 187 16.76 -2.24 26.56
N ASP A 188 15.82 -1.42 27.06
CA ASP A 188 15.96 -0.74 28.34
C ASP A 188 15.23 -1.58 29.41
N PRO A 189 15.94 -2.22 30.35
CA PRO A 189 15.31 -2.96 31.45
C PRO A 189 14.62 -2.03 32.47
N GLY A 190 14.75 -0.70 32.30
CA GLY A 190 14.29 0.28 33.25
C GLY A 190 15.14 0.31 34.53
N PRO A 191 14.69 1.01 35.57
CA PRO A 191 15.33 0.97 36.89
C PRO A 191 15.36 -0.46 37.43
N ASN A 192 16.45 -0.85 38.09
CA ASN A 192 16.56 -2.18 38.70
C ASN A 192 15.55 -2.32 39.85
N TYR A 193 14.44 -3.01 39.56
CA TYR A 193 13.35 -3.21 40.50
C TYR A 193 13.78 -3.97 41.76
N SER A 194 14.61 -5.01 41.63
CA SER A 194 15.03 -5.80 42.80
C SER A 194 15.83 -4.94 43.76
N LYS A 195 16.78 -4.14 43.24
CA LYS A 195 17.56 -3.20 44.04
C LYS A 195 16.69 -2.11 44.69
N PHE A 196 15.73 -1.57 43.94
CA PHE A 196 14.77 -0.60 44.48
C PHE A 196 13.97 -1.20 45.65
N MET A 197 13.49 -2.43 45.51
CA MET A 197 12.71 -3.11 46.55
C MET A 197 13.55 -3.53 47.76
N GLU A 198 14.81 -3.93 47.56
CA GLU A 198 15.76 -4.17 48.64
C GLU A 198 15.95 -2.89 49.48
N GLU A 199 16.23 -1.76 48.84
CA GLU A 199 16.43 -0.47 49.52
C GLU A 199 15.15 0.01 50.22
N PHE A 200 14.00 -0.13 49.57
CA PHE A 200 12.70 0.18 50.15
C PHE A 200 12.41 -0.66 51.40
N THR A 201 12.72 -1.97 51.36
CA THR A 201 12.48 -2.90 52.47
C THR A 201 13.45 -2.65 53.63
N LEU A 202 14.72 -2.39 53.34
CA LEU A 202 15.73 -2.02 54.34
C LEU A 202 15.33 -0.74 55.08
N LYS A 203 14.97 0.32 54.36
CA LYS A 203 14.51 1.58 54.96
C LYS A 203 13.29 1.38 55.85
N LYS A 204 12.36 0.51 55.45
CA LYS A 204 11.19 0.18 56.27
C LYS A 204 11.57 -0.60 57.53
N ALA A 205 12.54 -1.52 57.44
CA ALA A 205 13.05 -2.29 58.58
C ALA A 205 13.86 -1.43 59.57
N GLU A 206 14.55 -0.39 59.08
CA GLU A 206 15.25 0.63 59.88
C GLU A 206 14.29 1.56 60.66
N GLY A 207 12.97 1.42 60.45
CA GLY A 207 11.94 2.20 61.15
C GLY A 207 11.47 3.46 60.42
N PHE A 208 11.96 3.73 59.21
CA PHE A 208 11.50 4.88 58.41
C PHE A 208 10.10 4.66 57.85
N TYR A 209 9.32 5.73 57.75
CA TYR A 209 8.08 5.69 56.96
C TYR A 209 8.42 5.89 55.48
N VAL A 210 8.33 4.81 54.70
CA VAL A 210 8.69 4.80 53.28
C VAL A 210 7.44 4.82 52.39
N LYS A 211 7.35 5.80 51.48
CA LYS A 211 6.26 5.87 50.48
C LYS A 211 6.84 5.96 49.07
N ALA A 212 6.42 5.04 48.21
CA ALA A 212 6.74 5.11 46.78
C ALA A 212 5.80 6.11 46.10
N PHE A 213 6.36 6.99 45.28
CA PHE A 213 5.62 7.91 44.43
C PHE A 213 6.17 7.90 43.01
N GLU A 214 5.28 8.16 42.08
CA GLU A 214 5.58 8.18 40.66
C GLU A 214 6.11 9.56 40.26
N VAL A 215 7.30 9.62 39.68
CA VAL A 215 7.86 10.87 39.15
C VAL A 215 7.71 10.91 37.65
N ILE A 216 6.85 11.79 37.15
CA ILE A 216 6.66 12.01 35.71
C ILE A 216 7.72 13.02 35.23
N GLU A 217 8.77 12.53 34.56
CA GLU A 217 9.70 13.39 33.82
C GLU A 217 8.94 14.05 32.65
N THR A 218 8.51 15.29 32.83
CA THR A 218 7.77 16.05 31.80
C THR A 218 8.77 16.93 31.05
N SER A 219 9.17 16.55 29.84
CA SER A 219 9.84 17.50 28.94
C SER A 219 8.79 18.45 28.35
N LEU A 220 8.95 19.76 28.56
CA LEU A 220 8.05 20.75 27.97
C LEU A 220 8.12 20.66 26.43
N PRO A 221 6.98 20.53 25.72
CA PRO A 221 6.96 20.58 24.27
C PRO A 221 7.38 21.98 23.81
N THR A 222 8.53 22.08 23.14
CA THR A 222 8.97 23.34 22.52
C THR A 222 8.21 23.53 21.21
N CYS A 223 6.98 24.03 21.27
CA CYS A 223 6.21 24.40 20.09
C CYS A 223 6.81 25.67 19.47
N THR A 224 7.77 25.52 18.56
CA THR A 224 8.34 26.65 17.80
C THR A 224 7.30 27.24 16.85
N GLU A 225 7.09 28.55 16.93
CA GLU A 225 6.25 29.30 15.99
C GLU A 225 7.04 29.57 14.72
N THR A 226 6.83 28.77 13.68
CA THR A 226 7.31 29.10 12.34
C THR A 226 6.15 29.10 11.36
N SER A 227 6.00 30.21 10.63
CA SER A 227 5.11 30.32 9.47
C SER A 227 5.59 29.35 8.38
N ILE A 228 4.88 28.24 8.19
CA ILE A 228 5.31 27.16 7.30
C ILE A 228 5.12 27.61 5.84
N GLN A 229 6.23 27.76 5.11
CA GLN A 229 6.22 27.83 3.64
C GLN A 229 6.16 26.39 3.06
N ASP A 230 5.55 26.19 1.89
CA ASP A 230 5.41 24.87 1.24
C ASP A 230 6.73 24.09 1.06
N GLU A 231 7.87 24.79 0.99
CA GLU A 231 9.21 24.20 0.88
C GLU A 231 9.73 23.60 2.21
N GLU A 232 9.22 24.07 3.36
CA GLU A 232 9.47 23.53 4.70
C GLU A 232 8.58 22.32 4.99
N LEU A 233 7.39 22.27 4.35
CA LEU A 233 6.40 21.21 4.54
C LEU A 233 6.93 19.81 4.22
N VAL A 234 7.61 19.62 3.09
CA VAL A 234 8.18 18.31 2.70
C VAL A 234 9.25 17.84 3.69
N ARG A 235 10.05 18.77 4.22
CA ARG A 235 11.09 18.45 5.22
C ARG A 235 10.45 18.06 6.54
N LYS A 236 9.43 18.80 7.00
CA LYS A 236 8.68 18.47 8.21
C LYS A 236 7.96 17.13 8.07
N ALA A 237 7.31 16.87 6.93
CA ALA A 237 6.69 15.59 6.63
C ALA A 237 7.70 14.44 6.61
N PHE A 238 8.91 14.62 6.08
CA PHE A 238 9.95 13.58 6.16
C PHE A 238 10.39 13.30 7.61
N HIS A 239 10.52 14.34 8.43
CA HIS A 239 10.86 14.20 9.85
C HIS A 239 9.76 13.44 10.61
N LEU A 240 8.50 13.78 10.37
CA LEU A 240 7.34 13.09 10.91
C LEU A 240 7.28 11.63 10.43
N PHE A 241 7.46 11.38 9.13
CA PHE A 241 7.54 10.02 8.57
C PHE A 241 8.60 9.17 9.29
N LYS A 242 9.77 9.74 9.60
CA LYS A 242 10.84 9.00 10.32
C LYS A 242 10.44 8.52 11.70
N LYS A 243 9.54 9.25 12.38
CA LYS A 243 8.97 8.89 13.68
C LYS A 243 7.80 7.92 13.51
N PHE A 244 6.87 8.23 12.61
CA PHE A 244 5.61 7.50 12.43
C PHE A 244 5.73 6.22 11.58
N GLN A 245 6.85 5.99 10.89
CA GLN A 245 7.07 4.76 10.11
C GLN A 245 7.05 3.49 10.98
N CYS A 246 7.27 3.60 12.29
CA CYS A 246 7.19 2.47 13.23
C CYS A 246 5.79 1.85 13.29
N LEU A 247 4.76 2.65 13.01
CA LEU A 247 3.37 2.21 13.00
C LEU A 247 3.09 1.14 11.93
N PHE A 248 3.83 1.14 10.81
CA PHE A 248 3.68 0.13 9.75
C PHE A 248 4.12 -1.28 10.16
N VAL A 249 4.85 -1.42 11.26
CA VAL A 249 5.33 -2.70 11.80
C VAL A 249 4.85 -2.95 13.22
N ASP A 250 3.75 -2.28 13.60
CA ASP A 250 3.03 -2.43 14.85
C ASP A 250 3.90 -2.11 16.08
N LEU A 251 4.83 -1.16 15.94
CA LEU A 251 5.61 -0.59 17.05
C LEU A 251 4.89 0.63 17.67
N ILE A 252 5.26 0.94 18.90
CA ILE A 252 4.68 2.03 19.71
C ILE A 252 5.42 3.34 19.44
N LEU A 253 4.70 4.46 19.48
CA LEU A 253 5.26 5.82 19.38
C LEU A 253 5.65 6.36 20.76
N SER A 254 6.68 7.21 20.81
CA SER A 254 6.98 7.97 22.03
C SER A 254 5.94 9.07 22.26
N PHE A 255 5.74 9.44 23.53
CA PHE A 255 4.85 10.55 23.89
C PHE A 255 5.35 11.89 23.34
N GLN A 256 6.68 12.08 23.27
CA GLN A 256 7.28 13.29 22.71
C GLN A 256 6.98 13.44 21.21
N ASP A 257 7.04 12.34 20.46
CA ASP A 257 6.72 12.34 19.03
C ASP A 257 5.25 12.65 18.78
N ARG A 258 4.37 12.13 19.63
CA ARG A 258 2.94 12.46 19.61
C ARG A 258 2.71 13.94 19.88
N ASP A 259 3.26 14.47 20.97
CA ASP A 259 2.97 15.84 21.43
C ASP A 259 3.52 16.87 20.43
N GLU A 260 4.72 16.62 19.86
CA GLU A 260 5.28 17.44 18.77
C GLU A 260 4.36 17.42 17.53
N SER A 261 3.89 16.23 17.16
CA SER A 261 3.00 16.05 16.01
C SER A 261 1.64 16.73 16.22
N GLN A 262 1.00 16.53 17.37
CA GLN A 262 -0.28 17.14 17.70
C GLN A 262 -0.20 18.66 17.65
N CYS A 263 0.82 19.25 18.29
CA CYS A 263 1.03 20.70 18.27
C CYS A 263 1.16 21.26 16.84
N PHE A 264 1.77 20.49 15.94
CA PHE A 264 1.87 20.87 14.53
C PHE A 264 0.51 20.75 13.81
N PHE A 265 -0.21 19.63 13.97
CA PHE A 265 -1.48 19.40 13.29
C PHE A 265 -2.62 20.29 13.80
N HIS A 266 -2.55 20.78 15.04
CA HIS A 266 -3.50 21.77 15.59
C HIS A 266 -3.38 23.16 14.94
N LYS A 267 -2.24 23.48 14.32
CA LYS A 267 -1.96 24.81 13.74
C LYS A 267 -2.17 24.90 12.23
N ILE A 268 -2.37 23.77 11.55
CA ILE A 268 -2.50 23.72 10.09
C ILE A 268 -3.95 23.47 9.68
N ASP A 269 -4.29 23.89 8.45
CA ASP A 269 -5.60 23.63 7.86
C ASP A 269 -5.72 22.19 7.34
N CYS A 270 -6.95 21.78 7.02
CA CYS A 270 -7.27 20.46 6.52
C CYS A 270 -6.48 20.10 5.24
N GLU A 271 -6.33 21.05 4.31
CA GLU A 271 -5.64 20.81 3.04
C GLU A 271 -4.16 20.50 3.26
N LYS A 272 -3.47 21.30 4.07
CA LYS A 272 -2.06 21.05 4.43
C LYS A 272 -1.91 19.78 5.26
N ALA A 273 -2.83 19.49 6.17
CA ALA A 273 -2.81 18.25 6.95
C ALA A 273 -2.81 17.03 6.03
N PHE A 274 -3.79 16.91 5.12
CA PHE A 274 -3.82 15.82 4.15
C PHE A 274 -2.60 15.82 3.21
N GLN A 275 -2.08 16.99 2.83
CA GLN A 275 -0.87 17.07 2.01
C GLN A 275 0.36 16.48 2.72
N VAL A 276 0.52 16.72 4.04
CA VAL A 276 1.58 16.12 4.85
C VAL A 276 1.44 14.60 4.86
N ILE A 277 0.24 14.08 5.16
CA ILE A 277 -0.06 12.64 5.12
C ILE A 277 0.28 12.03 3.76
N GLU A 278 -0.10 12.69 2.67
CA GLU A 278 0.19 12.23 1.31
C GLU A 278 1.70 12.14 1.00
N ILE A 279 2.50 13.06 1.55
CA ILE A 279 3.96 13.03 1.44
C ILE A 279 4.54 11.87 2.26
N GLU A 280 4.08 11.68 3.50
CA GLU A 280 4.55 10.60 4.37
C GLU A 280 4.25 9.22 3.80
N LEU A 281 3.03 8.98 3.34
CA LEU A 281 2.66 7.73 2.65
C LEU A 281 3.42 7.57 1.33
N GLY A 282 3.80 8.69 0.70
CA GLY A 282 4.72 8.72 -0.42
C GLY A 282 6.09 8.12 -0.07
N PHE A 283 6.68 8.53 1.05
CA PHE A 283 7.94 7.96 1.54
C PHE A 283 7.79 6.50 1.98
N ALA A 284 6.70 6.15 2.66
CA ALA A 284 6.40 4.77 3.04
C ALA A 284 6.34 3.85 1.81
N TYR A 285 5.66 4.27 0.74
CA TYR A 285 5.64 3.53 -0.52
C TYR A 285 7.06 3.30 -1.06
N ASP A 286 7.89 4.34 -1.07
CA ASP A 286 9.23 4.27 -1.64
C ASP A 286 10.12 3.33 -0.83
N VAL A 287 9.95 3.29 0.50
CA VAL A 287 10.62 2.34 1.40
C VAL A 287 10.22 0.90 1.10
N PHE A 288 8.92 0.62 0.96
CA PHE A 288 8.44 -0.77 0.85
C PHE A 288 8.48 -1.36 -0.56
N TYR A 289 8.45 -0.53 -1.62
CA TYR A 289 8.22 -1.01 -3.00
C TYR A 289 9.23 -0.54 -4.03
N THR A 290 10.21 0.30 -3.69
CA THR A 290 11.17 0.86 -4.67
C THR A 290 12.62 0.71 -4.21
N LYS A 291 13.57 1.04 -5.09
CA LYS A 291 14.99 1.07 -4.74
C LYS A 291 15.43 2.36 -4.04
N ALA A 292 14.51 3.29 -3.79
CA ALA A 292 14.81 4.60 -3.22
C ALA A 292 15.68 4.55 -1.93
N PRO A 293 15.45 3.63 -0.97
CA PRO A 293 16.25 3.58 0.26
C PRO A 293 17.75 3.32 0.01
N ALA A 294 18.09 2.47 -0.97
CA ALA A 294 19.47 2.16 -1.31
C ALA A 294 20.08 3.20 -2.26
N VAL A 295 19.32 3.63 -3.27
CA VAL A 295 19.82 4.47 -4.37
C VAL A 295 19.97 5.93 -3.96
N TYR A 296 19.11 6.44 -3.08
CA TYR A 296 19.07 7.87 -2.73
C TYR A 296 19.88 8.20 -1.46
N GLY A 297 20.72 7.28 -1.00
CA GLY A 297 21.72 7.51 0.04
C GLY A 297 23.08 7.92 -0.57
N GLY A 298 24.03 8.33 0.28
CA GLY A 298 25.38 8.72 -0.16
C GLY A 298 26.10 7.61 -0.94
N TRP A 299 26.10 6.39 -0.41
CA TRP A 299 26.66 5.20 -1.09
C TRP A 299 25.93 4.86 -2.40
N GLY A 300 24.62 5.05 -2.44
CA GLY A 300 23.81 4.84 -3.65
C GLY A 300 24.22 5.76 -4.80
N HIS A 301 24.57 7.01 -4.52
CA HIS A 301 25.08 7.93 -5.54
C HIS A 301 26.43 7.50 -6.12
N ILE A 302 27.32 6.94 -5.30
CA ILE A 302 28.61 6.39 -5.75
C ILE A 302 28.38 5.15 -6.63
N LEU A 303 27.56 4.21 -6.18
CA LEU A 303 27.17 3.01 -6.94
C LEU A 303 26.54 3.39 -8.29
N ARG A 304 25.69 4.42 -8.30
CA ARG A 304 25.07 4.95 -9.51
C ARG A 304 26.07 5.57 -10.48
N LEU A 305 27.05 6.33 -9.97
CA LEU A 305 28.11 6.87 -10.82
C LEU A 305 28.93 5.75 -11.46
N MET A 306 29.20 4.67 -10.71
CA MET A 306 29.87 3.49 -11.23
C MET A 306 29.06 2.78 -12.33
N THR A 307 27.74 2.58 -12.16
CA THR A 307 26.89 1.95 -13.19
C THR A 307 26.78 2.80 -14.46
N ILE A 308 26.61 4.11 -14.33
CA ILE A 308 26.57 5.04 -15.47
C ILE A 308 27.93 5.05 -16.19
N SER A 309 29.03 5.11 -15.45
CA SER A 309 30.37 5.11 -16.05
C SER A 309 30.65 3.78 -16.78
N ALA A 310 30.30 2.65 -16.17
CA ALA A 310 30.47 1.32 -16.77
C ALA A 310 29.69 1.18 -18.09
N THR A 311 28.43 1.64 -18.13
CA THR A 311 27.59 1.59 -19.35
C THR A 311 28.08 2.56 -20.44
N LEU A 312 28.52 3.76 -20.08
CA LEU A 312 29.10 4.73 -21.03
C LEU A 312 30.42 4.27 -21.62
N ILE A 313 31.34 3.74 -20.79
CA ILE A 313 32.60 3.15 -21.25
C ILE A 313 32.31 1.98 -22.18
N SER A 314 31.30 1.18 -21.85
CA SER A 314 30.91 0.04 -22.69
C SER A 314 30.38 0.49 -24.05
N LEU A 315 29.53 1.52 -24.09
CA LEU A 315 29.03 2.09 -25.35
C LEU A 315 30.17 2.71 -26.19
N ALA A 316 31.04 3.51 -25.58
CA ALA A 316 32.13 4.18 -26.28
C ALA A 316 33.13 3.17 -26.88
N THR A 317 33.50 2.15 -26.10
CA THR A 317 34.41 1.09 -26.57
C THR A 317 33.78 0.25 -27.67
N PHE A 318 32.48 -0.08 -27.55
CA PHE A 318 31.76 -0.82 -28.58
C PHE A 318 31.68 -0.01 -29.89
N LEU A 319 31.35 1.29 -29.83
CA LEU A 319 31.34 2.19 -30.99
C LEU A 319 32.72 2.28 -31.67
N ALA A 320 33.80 2.35 -30.88
CA ALA A 320 35.15 2.50 -31.41
C ALA A 320 35.69 1.23 -32.08
N LYS A 321 35.31 0.05 -31.59
CA LYS A 321 35.89 -1.24 -32.03
C LYS A 321 34.96 -2.10 -32.88
N SER A 322 33.65 -1.83 -32.94
CA SER A 322 32.72 -2.61 -33.76
C SER A 322 32.89 -2.29 -35.24
N LYS A 323 33.53 -3.18 -36.02
CA LYS A 323 33.49 -3.12 -37.48
C LYS A 323 32.26 -3.86 -38.00
N LYS A 324 31.55 -3.26 -38.96
CA LYS A 324 30.27 -3.79 -39.50
C LYS A 324 30.39 -5.17 -40.17
N ASP A 325 31.59 -5.54 -40.60
CA ASP A 325 31.82 -6.74 -41.43
C ASP A 325 32.02 -8.03 -40.62
N HIS A 326 32.11 -7.95 -39.29
CA HIS A 326 32.39 -9.10 -38.41
C HIS A 326 31.18 -9.65 -37.66
N PHE A 327 30.03 -8.96 -37.68
CA PHE A 327 28.83 -9.34 -36.93
C PHE A 327 27.60 -9.40 -37.82
N GLN A 328 26.65 -10.27 -37.49
CA GLN A 328 25.33 -10.21 -38.14
C GLN A 328 24.67 -8.86 -37.82
N LYS A 329 24.12 -8.21 -38.86
CA LYS A 329 23.51 -6.86 -38.74
C LYS A 329 22.46 -6.78 -37.63
N ILE A 330 21.69 -7.86 -37.44
CA ILE A 330 20.64 -7.95 -36.40
C ILE A 330 21.26 -7.95 -34.99
N ASP A 331 22.31 -8.72 -34.76
CA ASP A 331 22.94 -8.82 -33.42
C ASP A 331 23.68 -7.53 -33.04
N LEU A 332 24.28 -6.88 -34.03
CA LEU A 332 24.87 -5.55 -33.89
C LEU A 332 23.80 -4.53 -33.48
N PHE A 333 22.66 -4.54 -34.17
CA PHE A 333 21.52 -3.66 -33.85
C PHE A 333 20.98 -3.91 -32.44
N ILE A 334 20.76 -5.17 -32.04
CA ILE A 334 20.27 -5.53 -30.69
C ILE A 334 21.25 -5.02 -29.62
N THR A 335 22.55 -5.19 -29.84
CA THR A 335 23.58 -4.77 -28.89
C THR A 335 23.61 -3.26 -28.70
N TYR A 336 23.48 -2.48 -29.79
CA TYR A 336 23.33 -1.03 -29.68
C TYR A 336 22.06 -0.63 -28.92
N VAL A 337 20.93 -1.30 -29.21
CA VAL A 337 19.67 -1.05 -28.50
C VAL A 337 19.81 -1.33 -27.02
N LEU A 338 20.47 -2.42 -26.61
CA LEU A 338 20.73 -2.75 -25.21
C LEU A 338 21.57 -1.68 -24.49
N LEU A 339 22.68 -1.26 -25.10
CA LEU A 339 23.58 -0.24 -24.52
C LEU A 339 22.88 1.12 -24.40
N VAL A 340 22.22 1.58 -25.47
CA VAL A 340 21.50 2.85 -25.48
C VAL A 340 20.33 2.80 -24.50
N ALA A 341 19.57 1.71 -24.49
CA ALA A 341 18.46 1.58 -23.56
C ALA A 341 18.97 1.56 -22.11
N ALA A 342 20.05 0.84 -21.78
CA ALA A 342 20.62 0.86 -20.43
C ALA A 342 20.96 2.29 -19.97
N ILE A 343 21.58 3.11 -20.83
CA ILE A 343 21.85 4.52 -20.52
C ILE A 343 20.56 5.31 -20.35
N ILE A 344 19.57 5.12 -21.23
CA ILE A 344 18.26 5.78 -21.11
C ILE A 344 17.58 5.39 -19.79
N LEU A 345 17.63 4.12 -19.38
CA LEU A 345 17.06 3.67 -18.11
C LEU A 345 17.78 4.34 -16.94
N GLU A 346 19.11 4.48 -17.01
CA GLU A 346 19.89 5.18 -15.98
C GLU A 346 19.51 6.68 -15.90
N VAL A 347 19.37 7.35 -17.04
CA VAL A 347 18.92 8.75 -17.11
C VAL A 347 17.49 8.89 -16.56
N CYS A 348 16.58 7.99 -16.95
CA CYS A 348 15.21 7.97 -16.48
C CYS A 348 15.13 7.86 -14.95
N SER A 349 15.90 6.98 -14.29
CA SER A 349 15.82 6.96 -12.82
C SER A 349 16.42 8.21 -12.16
N CYS A 350 17.44 8.84 -12.75
CA CYS A 350 17.94 10.13 -12.28
C CYS A 350 16.85 11.22 -12.38
N LEU A 351 16.11 11.26 -13.50
CA LEU A 351 14.96 12.16 -13.65
C LEU A 351 13.85 11.86 -12.63
N ILE A 352 13.57 10.58 -12.38
CA ILE A 352 12.57 10.16 -11.39
C ILE A 352 12.98 10.62 -9.99
N PHE A 353 14.24 10.40 -9.61
CA PHE A 353 14.80 10.87 -8.33
C PHE A 353 14.62 12.37 -8.17
N VAL A 354 15.07 13.14 -9.15
CA VAL A 354 15.02 14.60 -9.16
C VAL A 354 13.57 15.13 -9.09
N SER A 355 12.61 14.40 -9.65
CA SER A 355 11.17 14.73 -9.61
C SER A 355 10.43 14.27 -8.34
N SER A 356 11.08 13.50 -7.47
CA SER A 356 10.48 12.95 -6.25
C SER A 356 10.61 13.90 -5.05
N ASP A 357 10.00 13.56 -3.91
CA ASP A 357 10.14 14.32 -2.67
C ASP A 357 11.52 14.07 -1.97
N TRP A 358 12.32 13.11 -2.44
CA TRP A 358 13.59 12.70 -1.81
C TRP A 358 14.76 13.71 -1.90
N PRO A 359 14.98 14.44 -3.01
CA PRO A 359 16.03 15.46 -3.11
C PRO A 359 15.81 16.62 -2.14
N ASP A 360 14.59 16.80 -1.64
CA ASP A 360 14.25 17.88 -0.73
C ASP A 360 14.94 17.80 0.64
N ARG A 361 15.51 16.63 0.97
CA ARG A 361 16.34 16.41 2.14
C ARG A 361 17.69 17.16 2.07
N TRP A 362 18.35 17.16 0.92
CA TRP A 362 19.77 17.55 0.79
C TRP A 362 20.01 18.79 -0.07
N LEU A 363 19.14 19.06 -1.05
CA LEU A 363 19.41 20.14 -2.02
C LEU A 363 19.21 21.54 -1.41
N LYS A 364 20.08 22.47 -1.79
CA LYS A 364 19.93 23.91 -1.48
C LYS A 364 18.71 24.49 -2.22
N LYS A 365 18.06 25.49 -1.62
CA LYS A 365 16.83 26.15 -2.11
C LYS A 365 16.88 26.55 -3.60
N HIS A 366 17.99 27.16 -4.04
CA HIS A 366 18.15 27.60 -5.44
C HIS A 366 18.17 26.46 -6.46
N VAL A 367 18.79 25.32 -6.12
CA VAL A 367 18.90 24.15 -7.00
C VAL A 367 17.52 23.48 -7.15
N LYS A 368 16.78 23.39 -6.05
CA LYS A 368 15.39 22.88 -6.00
C LYS A 368 14.44 23.66 -6.90
N LYS A 369 14.47 24.99 -6.82
CA LYS A 369 13.60 25.86 -7.62
C LYS A 369 13.91 25.76 -9.11
N LYS A 370 15.17 25.49 -9.49
CA LYS A 370 15.56 25.23 -10.88
C LYS A 370 15.02 23.88 -11.36
N ILE A 371 15.19 22.84 -10.54
CA ILE A 371 14.67 21.49 -10.81
C ILE A 371 13.15 21.48 -10.97
N ARG A 372 12.40 22.08 -10.04
CA ARG A 372 10.93 22.10 -10.08
C ARG A 372 10.39 22.91 -11.27
N ARG A 373 11.11 23.93 -11.73
CA ARG A 373 10.79 24.64 -12.98
C ARG A 373 10.97 23.79 -14.23
N LEU A 374 12.00 22.94 -14.25
CA LEU A 374 12.27 22.04 -15.39
C LEU A 374 11.36 20.81 -15.43
N PHE A 375 11.11 20.18 -14.28
CA PHE A 375 10.47 18.86 -14.22
C PHE A 375 9.07 18.85 -13.60
N GLY A 376 8.63 19.97 -13.04
CA GLY A 376 7.35 20.10 -12.33
C GLY A 376 7.37 19.45 -10.95
N ALA A 377 6.48 19.91 -10.06
CA ALA A 377 6.19 19.22 -8.80
C ALA A 377 5.34 17.96 -9.07
N PRO A 378 5.43 16.91 -8.22
CA PRO A 378 4.54 15.77 -8.34
C PRO A 378 3.08 16.21 -8.12
N LYS A 379 2.32 16.31 -9.22
CA LYS A 379 0.92 16.80 -9.21
C LYS A 379 -0.04 15.95 -8.38
N LYS A 380 0.29 14.67 -8.15
CA LYS A 380 -0.59 13.70 -7.50
C LYS A 380 0.26 12.63 -6.81
N ARG A 381 0.11 12.44 -5.50
CA ARG A 381 0.91 11.49 -4.70
C ARG A 381 0.24 10.12 -4.52
N TRP A 382 -1.09 10.09 -4.60
CA TRP A 382 -1.94 8.91 -4.54
C TRP A 382 -3.17 9.10 -5.42
N SER A 383 -4.06 8.12 -5.51
CA SER A 383 -5.22 8.15 -6.42
C SER A 383 -6.26 9.23 -6.08
N ASN A 384 -6.31 9.75 -4.86
CA ASN A 384 -7.36 10.64 -4.35
C ASN A 384 -8.78 10.15 -4.67
N SER A 385 -8.95 8.83 -4.69
CA SER A 385 -10.21 8.17 -5.02
C SER A 385 -10.52 7.08 -4.00
N ILE A 386 -11.79 6.97 -3.63
CA ILE A 386 -12.34 5.90 -2.78
C ILE A 386 -13.15 4.94 -3.63
N ALA A 387 -13.05 3.66 -3.30
CA ALA A 387 -13.90 2.64 -3.89
C ALA A 387 -15.33 2.80 -3.38
N GLN A 388 -16.30 2.52 -4.24
CA GLN A 388 -17.72 2.69 -3.99
C GLN A 388 -18.43 1.39 -4.35
N TYR A 389 -19.11 0.81 -3.37
CA TYR A 389 -19.80 -0.46 -3.46
C TYR A 389 -21.15 -0.38 -2.74
N SER A 390 -22.20 -0.87 -3.39
CA SER A 390 -23.58 -0.81 -2.89
C SER A 390 -24.26 -2.16 -3.09
N ILE A 391 -25.08 -2.56 -2.11
CA ILE A 391 -25.86 -3.80 -2.15
C ILE A 391 -26.80 -3.80 -3.35
N GLN A 392 -27.45 -2.67 -3.64
CA GLN A 392 -28.40 -2.56 -4.75
C GLN A 392 -27.72 -2.80 -6.11
N ASN A 393 -26.52 -2.25 -6.30
CA ASN A 393 -25.74 -2.46 -7.52
C ASN A 393 -25.34 -3.92 -7.69
N PHE A 394 -24.97 -4.58 -6.58
CA PHE A 394 -24.64 -6.00 -6.56
C PHE A 394 -25.85 -6.85 -6.94
N CYS A 395 -26.96 -6.75 -6.19
CA CYS A 395 -28.17 -7.56 -6.42
C CYS A 395 -28.75 -7.37 -7.83
N ARG A 396 -28.78 -6.14 -8.36
CA ARG A 396 -29.30 -5.86 -9.71
C ARG A 396 -28.43 -6.47 -10.81
N LYS A 397 -27.11 -6.28 -10.73
CA LYS A 397 -26.18 -6.84 -11.71
C LYS A 397 -26.14 -8.37 -11.64
N GLU A 398 -26.28 -8.94 -10.43
CA GLU A 398 -26.37 -10.38 -10.22
C GLU A 398 -27.65 -10.97 -10.83
N GLN A 399 -28.80 -10.30 -10.69
CA GLN A 399 -30.05 -10.68 -11.35
C GLN A 399 -29.98 -10.60 -12.89
N SER A 400 -29.20 -9.67 -13.44
CA SER A 400 -29.04 -9.50 -14.90
C SER A 400 -27.99 -10.42 -15.55
N SER A 401 -27.21 -11.15 -14.76
CA SER A 401 -26.08 -11.96 -15.25
C SER A 401 -26.56 -13.30 -15.82
N PHE A 402 -26.39 -13.50 -17.13
CA PHE A 402 -26.83 -14.67 -17.90
C PHE A 402 -26.01 -15.96 -17.64
N PHE A 403 -24.93 -15.90 -16.86
CA PHE A 403 -24.03 -17.05 -16.67
C PHE A 403 -24.55 -18.05 -15.63
N SER A 404 -24.57 -19.34 -16.03
CA SER A 404 -25.06 -20.44 -15.21
C SER A 404 -24.23 -20.66 -13.92
N ARG A 405 -24.88 -21.24 -12.91
CA ARG A 405 -24.34 -21.48 -11.55
C ARG A 405 -23.00 -22.24 -11.54
N ASN A 406 -22.70 -23.02 -12.59
CA ASN A 406 -21.48 -23.83 -12.71
C ASN A 406 -20.26 -23.04 -13.23
N VAL A 407 -20.46 -21.99 -14.04
CA VAL A 407 -19.39 -21.07 -14.46
C VAL A 407 -19.02 -20.12 -13.31
N LYS A 408 -19.98 -19.82 -12.42
CA LYS A 408 -19.76 -18.98 -11.23
C LYS A 408 -18.83 -19.65 -10.20
N LEU A 409 -18.80 -20.98 -10.10
CA LEU A 409 -17.95 -21.69 -9.12
C LEU A 409 -16.46 -21.68 -9.50
N LEU A 410 -16.15 -21.63 -10.80
CA LEU A 410 -14.80 -21.46 -11.34
C LEU A 410 -14.30 -20.00 -11.28
N ILE A 411 -15.20 -19.03 -11.12
CA ILE A 411 -14.89 -17.59 -11.16
C ILE A 411 -15.02 -16.91 -9.79
N ALA A 412 -15.79 -17.48 -8.86
CA ALA A 412 -15.93 -17.01 -7.47
C ALA A 412 -14.64 -17.10 -6.64
N GLU A 413 -13.59 -17.77 -7.13
CA GLU A 413 -12.26 -17.75 -6.52
C GLU A 413 -11.40 -16.56 -6.99
N ASN A 414 -11.79 -15.89 -8.09
CA ASN A 414 -11.03 -14.78 -8.67
C ASN A 414 -11.59 -13.43 -8.24
N LYS A 415 -10.86 -12.73 -7.35
CA LYS A 415 -11.06 -11.30 -6.97
C LYS A 415 -11.28 -10.33 -8.15
N LEU A 416 -11.00 -10.74 -9.39
CA LEU A 416 -11.17 -9.96 -10.60
C LEU A 416 -12.64 -9.74 -11.00
N ASP A 417 -13.53 -10.70 -10.75
CA ASP A 417 -14.93 -10.57 -11.14
C ASP A 417 -15.74 -9.70 -10.17
N GLU A 418 -15.32 -9.64 -8.90
CA GLU A 418 -15.86 -8.74 -7.89
C GLU A 418 -15.56 -7.26 -8.19
N LEU A 419 -14.49 -6.97 -8.94
CA LEU A 419 -14.16 -5.60 -9.36
C LEU A 419 -15.16 -5.02 -10.37
N ARG A 420 -15.99 -5.84 -11.04
CA ARG A 420 -17.04 -5.35 -11.97
C ARG A 420 -18.12 -4.53 -11.27
N TYR A 421 -18.26 -4.71 -9.96
CA TYR A 421 -19.29 -4.08 -9.13
C TYR A 421 -18.75 -2.85 -8.38
N VAL A 422 -17.44 -2.61 -8.43
CA VAL A 422 -16.78 -1.47 -7.79
C VAL A 422 -16.74 -0.28 -8.74
N SER A 423 -17.16 0.87 -8.25
CA SER A 423 -16.89 2.17 -8.88
C SER A 423 -15.91 2.98 -8.04
N TYR A 424 -15.35 4.05 -8.60
CA TYR A 424 -14.40 4.92 -7.89
C TYR A 424 -14.89 6.36 -7.97
N SER A 425 -14.98 7.03 -6.82
CA SER A 425 -15.27 8.46 -6.71
C SER A 425 -14.07 9.20 -6.14
N ASN A 426 -13.90 10.48 -6.50
CA ASN A 426 -12.85 11.30 -5.89
C ASN A 426 -13.24 11.64 -4.45
N VAL A 427 -12.25 11.67 -3.55
CA VAL A 427 -12.48 12.15 -2.19
C VAL A 427 -12.71 13.66 -2.24
N SER A 428 -13.94 14.09 -1.96
CA SER A 428 -14.32 15.50 -1.91
C SER A 428 -13.57 16.25 -0.80
N THR A 429 -13.35 17.55 -1.00
CA THR A 429 -12.80 18.43 0.03
C THR A 429 -13.71 18.51 1.26
N ASP A 430 -15.03 18.51 1.08
CA ASP A 430 -16.00 18.49 2.17
C ASP A 430 -15.86 17.24 3.05
N LEU A 431 -15.69 16.04 2.47
CA LEU A 431 -15.45 14.81 3.22
C LEU A 431 -14.13 14.86 4.02
N LYS A 432 -13.05 15.36 3.41
CA LYS A 432 -11.76 15.56 4.12
C LYS A 432 -11.92 16.52 5.29
N LYS A 433 -12.63 17.62 5.07
CA LYS A 433 -12.90 18.65 6.08
C LYS A 433 -13.74 18.11 7.23
N LEU A 434 -14.81 17.37 6.93
CA LEU A 434 -15.67 16.74 7.93
C LEU A 434 -14.89 15.79 8.86
N ILE A 435 -14.02 14.94 8.29
CA ILE A 435 -13.19 14.02 9.08
C ILE A 435 -12.14 14.79 9.90
N PHE A 436 -11.48 15.76 9.28
CA PHE A 436 -10.44 16.54 9.94
C PHE A 436 -10.98 17.35 11.12
N GLU A 437 -12.10 18.05 10.93
CA GLU A 437 -12.74 18.87 11.97
C GLU A 437 -13.21 18.02 13.16
N GLU A 438 -13.85 16.87 12.90
CA GLU A 438 -14.29 15.97 13.97
C GLU A 438 -13.10 15.44 14.78
N PHE A 439 -12.01 15.02 14.12
CA PHE A 439 -10.82 14.53 14.82
C PHE A 439 -10.07 15.66 15.54
N LEU A 440 -10.03 16.85 14.96
CA LEU A 440 -9.40 18.01 15.59
C LEU A 440 -10.16 18.47 16.84
N GLU A 441 -11.50 18.50 16.78
CA GLU A 441 -12.35 18.82 17.93
C GLU A 441 -12.12 17.83 19.08
N ILE A 442 -12.04 16.54 18.77
CA ILE A 442 -11.76 15.49 19.76
C ILE A 442 -10.34 15.63 20.32
N SER A 443 -9.37 15.97 19.47
CA SER A 443 -7.97 16.11 19.86
C SER A 443 -7.71 17.32 20.76
N THR A 444 -8.48 18.40 20.56
CA THR A 444 -8.34 19.65 21.33
C THR A 444 -9.11 19.62 22.64
N ASN A 445 -10.32 19.04 22.65
CA ASN A 445 -11.21 19.05 23.81
C ASN A 445 -11.13 17.77 24.67
N GLY A 446 -10.59 16.68 24.13
CA GLY A 446 -10.57 15.38 24.79
C GLY A 446 -9.41 15.23 25.78
N ASN A 447 -9.69 14.67 26.95
CA ASN A 447 -8.65 14.14 27.82
C ASN A 447 -7.96 12.93 27.14
N LYS A 448 -6.79 12.51 27.63
CA LYS A 448 -6.06 11.33 27.11
C LYS A 448 -6.93 10.05 27.11
N SER A 449 -7.85 9.93 28.07
CA SER A 449 -8.88 8.87 28.13
C SER A 449 -9.85 8.91 26.94
N ASP A 450 -10.23 10.12 26.50
CA ASP A 450 -11.26 10.35 25.51
C ASP A 450 -10.74 10.10 24.09
N LEU A 451 -9.46 10.39 23.85
CA LEU A 451 -8.74 10.02 22.62
C LEU A 451 -8.77 8.51 22.37
N THR A 452 -8.53 7.73 23.43
CA THR A 452 -8.56 6.26 23.35
C THR A 452 -10.00 5.74 23.25
N ALA A 453 -10.97 6.47 23.80
CA ALA A 453 -12.39 6.11 23.70
C ALA A 453 -12.90 6.19 22.25
N LEU A 454 -12.42 7.15 21.44
CA LEU A 454 -12.81 7.22 20.03
C LEU A 454 -12.46 5.93 19.29
N CYS A 455 -11.25 5.40 19.51
CA CYS A 455 -10.78 4.15 18.92
C CYS A 455 -11.70 2.97 19.22
N LYS A 456 -12.55 3.03 20.26
CA LYS A 456 -13.44 1.94 20.71
C LYS A 456 -14.93 2.19 20.44
N SER A 457 -15.32 3.45 20.27
CA SER A 457 -16.71 3.91 20.40
C SER A 457 -17.65 3.54 19.24
N ARG A 458 -17.16 3.24 18.03
CA ARG A 458 -17.95 2.70 16.89
C ARG A 458 -19.28 3.43 16.57
N GLY A 459 -19.46 4.70 16.98
CA GLY A 459 -20.70 5.46 16.82
C GLY A 459 -21.45 5.71 18.13
N LYS A 460 -21.18 4.96 19.21
CA LYS A 460 -21.85 5.08 20.52
C LYS A 460 -21.72 6.49 21.10
N ARG A 461 -20.54 7.09 21.02
CA ARG A 461 -20.31 8.43 21.56
C ARG A 461 -21.23 9.45 20.89
N VAL A 462 -21.41 9.35 19.57
CA VAL A 462 -22.36 10.20 18.81
C VAL A 462 -23.79 9.98 19.27
N LEU A 463 -24.22 8.71 19.37
CA LEU A 463 -25.60 8.36 19.76
C LEU A 463 -25.95 8.83 21.19
N GLU A 464 -24.96 8.85 22.08
CA GLU A 464 -25.09 9.30 23.47
C GLU A 464 -24.90 10.82 23.66
N MET A 465 -24.55 11.57 22.59
CA MET A 465 -24.47 13.03 22.68
C MET A 465 -25.85 13.59 23.07
N LYS A 466 -25.88 14.37 24.16
CA LYS A 466 -27.08 15.04 24.68
C LYS A 466 -27.86 15.82 23.61
N LYS A 467 -27.16 16.30 22.58
CA LYS A 467 -27.75 17.02 21.45
C LYS A 467 -28.70 16.14 20.62
N PHE A 468 -28.37 14.87 20.40
CA PHE A 468 -29.08 14.02 19.43
C PHE A 468 -30.17 13.13 20.07
N LYS A 469 -30.00 12.73 21.33
CA LYS A 469 -30.94 11.84 22.06
C LYS A 469 -31.24 10.53 21.31
N CYS A 470 -30.21 9.89 20.76
CA CYS A 470 -30.33 8.67 19.94
C CYS A 470 -29.86 7.40 20.67
N SER A 471 -29.93 7.37 22.00
CA SER A 471 -29.47 6.23 22.81
C SER A 471 -30.18 4.92 22.48
N ASP A 472 -31.41 5.00 21.96
CA ASP A 472 -32.22 3.85 21.51
C ASP A 472 -31.54 3.06 20.38
N LEU A 473 -30.60 3.67 19.64
CA LEU A 473 -29.86 3.04 18.54
C LEU A 473 -28.53 2.40 18.96
N ASN A 474 -28.17 2.41 20.25
CA ASN A 474 -26.90 1.87 20.74
C ASN A 474 -26.68 0.38 20.39
N TRP A 475 -27.77 -0.38 20.26
CA TRP A 475 -27.71 -1.79 19.84
C TRP A 475 -27.11 -1.99 18.45
N SER A 476 -27.19 -0.98 17.58
CA SER A 476 -26.72 -1.06 16.19
C SER A 476 -25.21 -0.86 16.00
N THR A 477 -24.50 -0.39 17.04
CA THR A 477 -23.07 -0.04 16.97
C THR A 477 -22.24 -0.92 17.89
N THR A 478 -22.40 -0.82 19.21
CA THR A 478 -21.49 -1.48 20.16
C THR A 478 -21.95 -2.85 20.65
N GLU A 479 -23.26 -3.13 20.60
CA GLU A 479 -23.83 -4.40 21.06
C GLU A 479 -23.80 -5.51 19.98
N VAL A 480 -23.36 -5.16 18.77
CA VAL A 480 -23.17 -6.09 17.65
C VAL A 480 -21.70 -6.15 17.24
N GLU A 481 -21.37 -7.18 16.47
CA GLU A 481 -20.06 -7.31 15.83
C GLU A 481 -19.84 -6.19 14.81
N PHE A 482 -18.59 -5.79 14.59
CA PHE A 482 -18.27 -4.60 13.80
C PHE A 482 -18.71 -4.68 12.33
N ASP A 483 -18.56 -5.84 11.72
CA ASP A 483 -19.07 -6.14 10.39
C ASP A 483 -20.59 -6.03 10.28
N GLN A 484 -21.30 -6.41 11.34
CA GLN A 484 -22.75 -6.24 11.44
C GLN A 484 -23.12 -4.75 11.50
N SER A 485 -22.39 -3.94 12.28
CA SER A 485 -22.59 -2.48 12.34
C SER A 485 -22.45 -1.83 10.96
N ILE A 486 -21.41 -2.20 10.20
CA ILE A 486 -21.18 -1.67 8.84
C ILE A 486 -22.39 -1.96 7.95
N LEU A 487 -22.90 -3.19 7.93
CA LEU A 487 -24.04 -3.55 7.08
C LEU A 487 -25.33 -2.86 7.51
N LEU A 488 -25.61 -2.81 8.82
CA LEU A 488 -26.77 -2.14 9.39
C LEU A 488 -26.81 -0.68 8.98
N TRP A 489 -25.74 0.05 9.26
CA TRP A 489 -25.64 1.47 8.95
C TRP A 489 -25.57 1.73 7.45
N HIS A 490 -25.00 0.82 6.65
CA HIS A 490 -24.98 0.96 5.20
C HIS A 490 -26.38 0.95 4.60
N ILE A 491 -27.15 -0.09 4.92
CA ILE A 491 -28.54 -0.21 4.45
C ILE A 491 -29.38 0.95 4.97
N ALA A 492 -29.23 1.30 6.26
CA ALA A 492 -29.96 2.44 6.84
C ALA A 492 -29.62 3.76 6.11
N THR A 493 -28.35 3.98 5.76
CA THR A 493 -27.89 5.15 5.01
C THR A 493 -28.50 5.15 3.59
N GLU A 494 -28.52 4.03 2.88
CA GLU A 494 -29.14 3.94 1.55
C GLU A 494 -30.66 4.19 1.61
N LEU A 495 -31.35 3.60 2.59
CA LEU A 495 -32.79 3.78 2.80
C LEU A 495 -33.12 5.26 3.06
N CYS A 496 -32.37 5.90 3.94
CA CYS A 496 -32.48 7.33 4.21
C CYS A 496 -32.15 8.18 2.97
N TYR A 497 -31.09 7.84 2.22
CA TYR A 497 -30.63 8.64 1.08
C TYR A 497 -31.67 8.71 -0.05
N TYR A 498 -32.26 7.57 -0.42
CA TYR A 498 -33.21 7.48 -1.54
C TYR A 498 -34.68 7.75 -1.14
N SER A 499 -34.96 7.98 0.16
CA SER A 499 -36.31 8.25 0.68
C SER A 499 -36.45 9.65 1.29
N ASP A 500 -35.44 10.49 1.14
CA ASP A 500 -35.34 11.83 1.72
C ASP A 500 -35.62 12.90 0.67
N ASP A 501 -36.72 13.62 0.86
CA ASP A 501 -37.22 14.69 -0.01
C ASP A 501 -36.74 16.10 0.45
N VAL A 502 -36.00 16.22 1.57
CA VAL A 502 -35.63 17.52 2.19
C VAL A 502 -34.13 17.82 2.03
N SER A 503 -33.79 19.06 1.65
CA SER A 503 -32.50 19.46 1.05
C SER A 503 -31.61 20.36 1.91
N GLU A 504 -31.75 20.41 3.24
CA GLU A 504 -31.04 21.42 4.04
C GLU A 504 -29.58 21.08 4.40
N THR A 505 -29.13 19.81 4.31
CA THR A 505 -27.74 19.39 4.63
C THR A 505 -27.09 18.51 3.55
N ILE A 506 -27.03 19.03 2.32
CA ILE A 506 -26.48 18.34 1.13
C ILE A 506 -25.07 17.75 1.39
N LYS A 507 -24.21 18.49 2.11
CA LYS A 507 -22.81 18.09 2.35
C LYS A 507 -22.66 16.82 3.21
N CYS A 508 -23.35 16.77 4.36
CA CYS A 508 -23.34 15.60 5.23
C CYS A 508 -23.99 14.41 4.52
N LYS A 509 -25.09 14.64 3.78
CA LYS A 509 -25.78 13.63 2.99
C LYS A 509 -24.87 12.92 1.99
N GLU A 510 -24.13 13.66 1.18
CA GLU A 510 -23.19 13.08 0.22
C GLU A 510 -22.01 12.38 0.91
N SER A 511 -21.42 13.01 1.93
CA SER A 511 -20.29 12.44 2.68
C SER A 511 -20.66 11.12 3.37
N SER A 512 -21.85 11.04 3.98
CA SER A 512 -22.39 9.82 4.58
C SER A 512 -22.52 8.70 3.58
N LYS A 513 -23.05 8.97 2.38
CA LYS A 513 -23.17 7.97 1.32
C LYS A 513 -21.79 7.46 0.88
N TYR A 514 -20.85 8.37 0.62
CA TYR A 514 -19.50 8.01 0.18
C TYR A 514 -18.75 7.15 1.22
N MET A 515 -18.83 7.51 2.49
CA MET A 515 -18.25 6.72 3.59
C MET A 515 -18.93 5.36 3.70
N SER A 516 -20.26 5.33 3.60
CA SER A 516 -21.05 4.11 3.69
C SER A 516 -20.70 3.09 2.59
N GLU A 517 -20.69 3.52 1.33
CA GLU A 517 -20.33 2.67 0.19
C GLU A 517 -18.86 2.24 0.23
N TYR A 518 -17.98 3.08 0.79
CA TYR A 518 -16.57 2.75 1.00
C TYR A 518 -16.37 1.71 2.11
N MET A 519 -17.05 1.84 3.25
CA MET A 519 -17.00 0.86 4.33
C MET A 519 -17.56 -0.50 3.89
N LEU A 520 -18.62 -0.51 3.07
CA LEU A 520 -19.12 -1.75 2.48
C LEU A 520 -18.09 -2.38 1.51
N TYR A 521 -17.39 -1.57 0.71
CA TYR A 521 -16.29 -2.06 -0.12
C TYR A 521 -15.20 -2.75 0.71
N LEU A 522 -14.79 -2.13 1.83
CA LEU A 522 -13.80 -2.74 2.72
C LEU A 522 -14.32 -4.08 3.27
N LEU A 523 -15.58 -4.12 3.68
CA LEU A 523 -16.20 -5.34 4.20
C LEU A 523 -16.21 -6.49 3.19
N ALA A 524 -16.60 -6.20 1.95
CA ALA A 524 -16.74 -7.21 0.92
C ALA A 524 -15.39 -7.64 0.32
N LEU A 525 -14.49 -6.69 0.04
CA LEU A 525 -13.31 -6.93 -0.81
C LEU A 525 -11.96 -6.75 -0.11
N CYS A 526 -11.94 -6.03 1.02
CA CYS A 526 -10.74 -5.87 1.85
C CYS A 526 -10.97 -6.25 3.32
N PRO A 527 -11.58 -7.42 3.63
CA PRO A 527 -11.92 -7.78 5.01
C PRO A 527 -10.69 -7.90 5.92
N PHE A 528 -9.50 -8.13 5.35
CA PHE A 528 -8.23 -8.14 6.09
C PHE A 528 -7.83 -6.77 6.67
N MET A 529 -8.48 -5.68 6.24
CA MET A 529 -8.31 -4.33 6.82
C MET A 529 -9.31 -4.05 7.94
N LEU A 530 -10.20 -4.99 8.25
CA LEU A 530 -11.19 -4.85 9.30
C LEU A 530 -10.91 -5.88 10.40
N PRO A 531 -11.41 -5.66 11.62
CA PRO A 531 -11.46 -6.69 12.66
C PRO A 531 -12.05 -8.00 12.14
N MET A 532 -11.56 -9.11 12.69
CA MET A 532 -12.08 -10.45 12.37
C MET A 532 -13.58 -10.55 12.66
N GLY A 533 -14.33 -11.15 11.75
CA GLY A 533 -15.77 -11.35 11.86
C GLY A 533 -16.33 -12.18 10.69
N ILE A 534 -17.65 -12.34 10.65
CA ILE A 534 -18.35 -13.14 9.62
C ILE A 534 -19.00 -12.27 8.53
N GLY A 535 -18.36 -11.14 8.20
CA GLY A 535 -18.96 -10.07 7.41
C GLY A 535 -19.39 -10.49 6.01
N LEU A 536 -18.59 -11.35 5.37
CA LEU A 536 -18.92 -11.89 4.05
C LEU A 536 -20.17 -12.80 4.10
N ILE A 537 -20.35 -13.56 5.18
CA ILE A 537 -21.54 -14.41 5.38
C ILE A 537 -22.77 -13.51 5.57
N ARG A 538 -22.69 -12.52 6.47
CA ARG A 538 -23.77 -11.54 6.69
C ARG A 538 -24.14 -10.78 5.41
N PHE A 539 -23.13 -10.36 4.64
CA PHE A 539 -23.34 -9.68 3.36
C PHE A 539 -24.08 -10.57 2.36
N ARG A 540 -23.65 -11.83 2.20
CA ARG A 540 -24.30 -12.80 1.30
C ARG A 540 -25.74 -13.10 1.71
N ASP A 541 -25.98 -13.36 3.00
CA ASP A 541 -27.31 -13.61 3.54
C ASP A 541 -28.23 -12.41 3.34
N THR A 542 -27.71 -11.20 3.56
CA THR A 542 -28.46 -9.94 3.36
C THR A 542 -28.82 -9.73 1.89
N CYS A 543 -27.88 -9.97 0.97
CA CYS A 543 -28.15 -9.90 -0.47
C CYS A 543 -29.18 -10.95 -0.89
N ALA A 544 -29.08 -12.18 -0.38
CA ALA A 544 -30.01 -13.26 -0.66
C ALA A 544 -31.44 -12.91 -0.20
N GLU A 545 -31.59 -12.36 1.01
CA GLU A 545 -32.88 -11.91 1.51
C GLU A 545 -33.45 -10.75 0.67
N ALA A 546 -32.64 -9.74 0.34
CA ALA A 546 -33.07 -8.64 -0.50
C ALA A 546 -33.54 -9.14 -1.88
N MET A 547 -32.78 -10.04 -2.51
CA MET A 547 -33.16 -10.64 -3.78
C MET A 547 -34.46 -11.44 -3.68
N GLN A 548 -34.67 -12.19 -2.59
CA GLN A 548 -35.91 -12.93 -2.36
C GLN A 548 -37.11 -11.98 -2.22
N PHE A 549 -36.97 -10.93 -1.41
CA PHE A 549 -38.02 -9.93 -1.19
C PHE A 549 -38.49 -9.25 -2.48
N PHE A 550 -37.55 -8.93 -3.39
CA PHE A 550 -37.89 -8.31 -4.67
C PHE A 550 -38.32 -9.30 -5.75
N LYS A 551 -37.93 -10.58 -5.67
CA LYS A 551 -38.38 -11.62 -6.61
C LYS A 551 -39.88 -11.90 -6.50
N GLU A 552 -40.45 -11.71 -5.31
CA GLU A 552 -41.88 -11.86 -5.04
C GLU A 552 -42.74 -10.71 -5.59
N LYS A 553 -42.14 -9.74 -6.31
CA LYS A 553 -42.82 -8.55 -6.85
C LYS A 553 -42.84 -8.59 -8.39
N THR A 554 -43.95 -8.14 -8.97
CA THR A 554 -44.28 -8.29 -10.40
C THR A 554 -43.44 -7.39 -11.32
N GLU A 555 -42.95 -6.26 -10.82
CA GLU A 555 -42.11 -5.30 -11.56
C GLU A 555 -40.80 -5.04 -10.80
N GLN A 556 -39.70 -4.79 -11.52
CA GLN A 556 -38.44 -4.37 -10.92
C GLN A 556 -38.56 -2.90 -10.45
N PRO A 557 -38.54 -2.63 -9.13
CA PRO A 557 -38.69 -1.28 -8.62
C PRO A 557 -37.42 -0.44 -8.89
N ASP A 558 -37.60 0.86 -9.16
CA ASP A 558 -36.48 1.82 -9.12
C ASP A 558 -35.93 1.94 -7.67
N ARG A 559 -34.70 2.46 -7.49
CA ARG A 559 -34.03 2.55 -6.18
C ARG A 559 -34.88 3.22 -5.12
N ALA A 560 -35.52 4.34 -5.45
CA ALA A 560 -36.39 5.06 -4.52
C ALA A 560 -37.64 4.25 -4.17
N GLN A 561 -38.22 3.53 -5.14
CA GLN A 561 -39.37 2.66 -4.92
C GLN A 561 -38.99 1.46 -4.04
N ALA A 562 -37.85 0.83 -4.30
CA ALA A 562 -37.32 -0.29 -3.53
C ALA A 562 -37.12 0.10 -2.06
N CYS A 563 -36.51 1.25 -1.78
CA CYS A 563 -36.35 1.76 -0.42
C CYS A 563 -37.70 2.04 0.25
N LYS A 564 -38.66 2.65 -0.47
CA LYS A 564 -40.02 2.89 0.04
C LYS A 564 -40.75 1.58 0.35
N MET A 565 -40.56 0.52 -0.43
CA MET A 565 -41.14 -0.80 -0.19
C MET A 565 -40.56 -1.46 1.06
N LEU A 566 -39.23 -1.43 1.23
CA LEU A 566 -38.56 -1.99 2.42
C LEU A 566 -39.02 -1.29 3.70
N LEU A 567 -39.15 0.04 3.66
CA LEU A 567 -39.59 0.84 4.82
C LEU A 567 -41.08 0.65 5.19
N ARG A 568 -41.89 0.03 4.32
CA ARG A 568 -43.32 -0.28 4.61
C ARG A 568 -43.50 -1.58 5.38
N VAL A 569 -42.47 -2.42 5.47
CA VAL A 569 -42.56 -3.70 6.17
C VAL A 569 -42.67 -3.44 7.67
N ASN A 570 -43.70 -3.99 8.31
CA ASN A 570 -43.84 -3.91 9.77
C ASN A 570 -42.78 -4.79 10.44
N THR A 571 -41.94 -4.17 11.28
CA THR A 571 -40.85 -4.84 12.03
C THR A 571 -41.11 -4.84 13.54
N GLU A 572 -42.37 -4.91 13.96
CA GLU A 572 -42.77 -5.00 15.38
C GLU A 572 -42.12 -6.20 16.09
N ILE A 573 -42.06 -7.34 15.40
CA ILE A 573 -41.27 -8.50 15.85
C ILE A 573 -39.83 -8.33 15.33
N PRO A 574 -38.81 -8.33 16.22
CA PRO A 574 -37.43 -8.25 15.80
C PRO A 574 -37.06 -9.35 14.78
N PRO A 575 -36.45 -9.03 13.63
CA PRO A 575 -36.10 -9.99 12.59
C PRO A 575 -35.27 -11.19 13.09
N GLY A 576 -34.37 -10.95 14.05
CA GLY A 576 -33.58 -12.02 14.68
C GLY A 576 -34.42 -13.10 15.37
N LYS A 577 -35.61 -12.77 15.91
CA LYS A 577 -36.51 -13.76 16.50
C LYS A 577 -37.18 -14.66 15.46
N VAL A 578 -37.42 -14.14 14.26
CA VAL A 578 -38.07 -14.88 13.17
C VAL A 578 -37.09 -15.80 12.45
N LYS A 579 -35.86 -15.31 12.23
CA LYS A 579 -34.84 -16.03 11.44
C LYS A 579 -34.01 -17.00 12.26
N GLY A 580 -33.90 -16.76 13.57
CA GLY A 580 -32.96 -17.49 14.43
C GLY A 580 -31.52 -17.39 13.93
N ASP A 581 -30.70 -18.38 14.25
CA ASP A 581 -29.27 -18.38 13.91
C ASP A 581 -28.94 -18.86 12.50
N ARG A 582 -29.93 -19.35 11.75
CA ARG A 582 -29.72 -19.92 10.42
C ARG A 582 -29.40 -18.87 9.35
N CYS A 583 -29.90 -17.65 9.51
CA CYS A 583 -29.68 -16.54 8.58
C CYS A 583 -29.14 -15.34 9.35
N LYS A 584 -27.98 -14.82 8.95
CA LYS A 584 -27.31 -13.68 9.59
C LYS A 584 -27.59 -12.35 8.87
N SER A 585 -28.67 -12.30 8.08
CA SER A 585 -29.07 -11.08 7.37
C SER A 585 -29.52 -9.98 8.33
N VAL A 586 -29.15 -8.74 8.00
CA VAL A 586 -29.49 -7.54 8.77
C VAL A 586 -30.47 -6.60 8.06
N LEU A 587 -31.06 -7.01 6.94
CA LEU A 587 -31.85 -6.14 6.05
C LEU A 587 -32.97 -5.38 6.79
N PHE A 588 -33.83 -6.10 7.52
CA PHE A 588 -34.95 -5.50 8.23
C PHE A 588 -34.55 -4.88 9.57
N ASP A 589 -33.43 -5.30 10.17
CA ASP A 589 -32.87 -4.61 11.33
C ASP A 589 -32.38 -3.20 10.95
N ALA A 590 -31.80 -3.05 9.77
CA ALA A 590 -31.44 -1.74 9.23
C ALA A 590 -32.66 -0.86 8.89
N CYS A 591 -33.79 -1.46 8.49
CA CYS A 591 -35.05 -0.73 8.26
C CYS A 591 -35.56 -0.06 9.55
N ARG A 592 -35.35 -0.70 10.71
CA ARG A 592 -35.69 -0.12 12.02
C ARG A 592 -34.87 1.14 12.30
N ILE A 593 -33.56 1.09 12.05
CA ILE A 593 -32.66 2.24 12.21
C ILE A 593 -33.08 3.39 11.29
N ALA A 594 -33.33 3.10 10.00
CA ALA A 594 -33.76 4.12 9.05
C ALA A 594 -35.10 4.75 9.42
N THR A 595 -36.06 3.95 9.91
CA THR A 595 -37.37 4.45 10.35
C THR A 595 -37.24 5.36 11.56
N GLU A 596 -36.43 4.99 12.55
CA GLU A 596 -36.20 5.79 13.75
C GLU A 596 -35.51 7.12 13.43
N LEU A 597 -34.45 7.12 12.62
CA LEU A 597 -33.75 8.33 12.19
C LEU A 597 -34.69 9.31 11.46
N ARG A 598 -35.55 8.79 10.58
CA ARG A 598 -36.49 9.61 9.79
C ARG A 598 -37.67 10.13 10.60
N THR A 599 -38.10 9.42 11.65
CA THR A 599 -39.29 9.79 12.43
C THR A 599 -38.95 10.62 13.66
N LYS A 600 -37.96 10.20 14.45
CA LYS A 600 -37.57 10.88 15.70
C LYS A 600 -36.51 11.97 15.49
N HIS A 601 -35.68 11.85 14.45
CA HIS A 601 -34.46 12.67 14.29
C HIS A 601 -34.33 13.33 12.91
N ALA A 602 -35.43 13.58 12.20
CA ALA A 602 -35.43 14.09 10.82
C ALA A 602 -34.54 15.32 10.59
N LYS A 603 -34.51 16.27 11.55
CA LYS A 603 -33.73 17.52 11.44
C LYS A 603 -32.21 17.31 11.50
N ASP A 604 -31.75 16.40 12.35
CA ASP A 604 -30.33 16.14 12.58
C ASP A 604 -29.84 14.84 11.91
N GLN A 605 -30.70 14.17 11.15
CA GLN A 605 -30.48 12.85 10.58
C GLN A 605 -29.11 12.73 9.88
N TRP A 606 -28.81 13.62 8.94
CA TRP A 606 -27.56 13.54 8.18
C TRP A 606 -26.33 13.90 9.01
N ASN A 607 -26.47 14.73 10.04
CA ASN A 607 -25.39 15.04 10.98
C ASN A 607 -25.05 13.82 11.85
N ILE A 608 -26.08 13.14 12.36
CA ILE A 608 -25.95 11.89 13.12
C ILE A 608 -25.28 10.82 12.26
N ILE A 609 -25.83 10.55 11.07
CA ILE A 609 -25.30 9.52 10.15
C ILE A 609 -23.85 9.85 9.78
N SER A 610 -23.51 11.10 9.45
CA SER A 610 -22.14 11.46 9.08
C SER A 610 -21.16 11.24 10.22
N LYS A 611 -21.50 11.65 11.45
CA LYS A 611 -20.62 11.49 12.62
C LYS A 611 -20.47 10.01 13.01
N VAL A 612 -21.54 9.21 12.93
CA VAL A 612 -21.46 7.75 13.17
C VAL A 612 -20.52 7.08 12.16
N TRP A 613 -20.59 7.45 10.87
CA TRP A 613 -19.66 6.93 9.87
C TRP A 613 -18.21 7.33 10.13
N VAL A 614 -17.95 8.55 10.62
CA VAL A 614 -16.59 8.96 11.03
C VAL A 614 -16.07 8.05 12.15
N GLU A 615 -16.88 7.71 13.15
CA GLU A 615 -16.45 6.80 14.22
C GLU A 615 -16.27 5.35 13.77
N ILE A 616 -17.12 4.86 12.86
CA ILE A 616 -16.96 3.53 12.25
C ILE A 616 -15.67 3.47 11.41
N LEU A 617 -15.39 4.53 10.65
CA LEU A 617 -14.17 4.66 9.85
C LEU A 617 -12.92 4.75 10.73
N ALA A 618 -12.99 5.53 11.81
CA ALA A 618 -11.94 5.65 12.82
C ALA A 618 -11.65 4.30 13.50
N TYR A 619 -12.69 3.57 13.87
CA TYR A 619 -12.56 2.24 14.47
C TYR A 619 -11.86 1.26 13.52
N ALA A 620 -12.27 1.21 12.24
CA ALA A 620 -11.62 0.40 11.21
C ALA A 620 -10.14 0.78 11.04
N ALA A 621 -9.83 2.08 11.02
CA ALA A 621 -8.47 2.57 10.88
C ALA A 621 -7.58 2.14 12.05
N CYS A 622 -8.05 2.24 13.30
CA CYS A 622 -7.28 1.84 14.49
C CYS A 622 -7.06 0.33 14.60
N HIS A 623 -8.02 -0.48 14.14
CA HIS A 623 -7.99 -1.94 14.29
C HIS A 623 -7.38 -2.65 13.07
N CYS A 624 -6.99 -1.91 12.04
CA CYS A 624 -6.23 -2.44 10.92
C CYS A 624 -4.73 -2.49 11.27
N ARG A 625 -4.09 -3.63 11.05
CA ARG A 625 -2.64 -3.76 11.29
C ARG A 625 -1.85 -2.82 10.38
N GLY A 626 -0.74 -2.28 10.89
CA GLY A 626 0.13 -1.38 10.13
C GLY A 626 0.66 -2.01 8.83
N THR A 627 0.91 -3.32 8.86
CA THR A 627 1.34 -4.08 7.68
C THR A 627 0.29 -4.12 6.57
N HIS A 628 -1.00 -4.16 6.90
CA HIS A 628 -2.09 -4.10 5.93
C HIS A 628 -2.27 -2.69 5.33
N HIS A 629 -2.03 -1.64 6.12
CA HIS A 629 -1.94 -0.27 5.62
C HIS A 629 -0.79 -0.11 4.62
N ALA A 630 0.41 -0.63 4.93
CA ALA A 630 1.54 -0.67 3.99
C ALA A 630 1.20 -1.47 2.71
N GLN A 631 0.43 -2.56 2.85
CA GLN A 631 0.06 -3.42 1.73
C GLN A 631 -0.83 -2.70 0.70
N GLN A 632 -1.65 -1.71 1.12
CA GLN A 632 -2.51 -0.98 0.18
C GLN A 632 -1.79 0.16 -0.56
N LEU A 633 -0.61 0.60 -0.12
CA LEU A 633 0.12 1.68 -0.80
C LEU A 633 0.43 1.34 -2.27
N ARG A 634 0.65 0.06 -2.60
CA ARG A 634 0.90 -0.41 -3.98
C ARG A 634 -0.26 -0.23 -4.95
N LYS A 635 -1.46 0.04 -4.44
CA LYS A 635 -2.73 0.02 -5.17
C LYS A 635 -3.26 1.41 -5.53
N GLY A 636 -2.42 2.45 -5.46
CA GLY A 636 -2.84 3.85 -5.61
C GLY A 636 -3.12 4.54 -4.28
N GLY A 637 -2.67 3.95 -3.16
CA GLY A 637 -3.07 4.35 -1.81
C GLY A 637 -4.47 3.87 -1.43
N GLU A 638 -4.77 3.88 -0.15
CA GLU A 638 -6.10 3.58 0.40
C GLU A 638 -6.53 4.72 1.32
N PHE A 639 -7.80 5.10 1.27
CA PHE A 639 -8.28 6.23 2.05
C PHE A 639 -8.22 5.95 3.56
N LEU A 640 -8.51 4.70 3.96
CA LEU A 640 -8.39 4.27 5.35
C LEU A 640 -6.97 4.50 5.91
N THR A 641 -5.93 4.32 5.09
CA THR A 641 -4.54 4.57 5.49
C THR A 641 -4.25 6.06 5.72
N HIS A 642 -4.92 6.96 4.99
CA HIS A 642 -4.79 8.40 5.21
C HIS A 642 -5.49 8.81 6.51
N VAL A 643 -6.69 8.27 6.74
CA VAL A 643 -7.45 8.48 7.98
C VAL A 643 -6.65 7.97 9.18
N TRP A 644 -6.10 6.75 9.11
CA TRP A 644 -5.28 6.15 10.15
C TRP A 644 -4.07 7.01 10.52
N LEU A 645 -3.30 7.47 9.53
CA LEU A 645 -2.11 8.28 9.81
C LEU A 645 -2.50 9.67 10.35
N LEU A 646 -3.56 10.29 9.83
CA LEU A 646 -4.09 11.55 10.36
C LEU A 646 -4.50 11.41 11.84
N MET A 647 -5.21 10.34 12.18
CA MET A 647 -5.59 10.04 13.56
C MET A 647 -4.36 9.89 14.46
N ALA A 648 -3.33 9.17 14.00
CA ALA A 648 -2.08 9.02 14.75
C ALA A 648 -1.41 10.37 15.02
N HIS A 649 -1.37 11.28 14.04
CA HIS A 649 -0.79 12.61 14.21
C HIS A 649 -1.59 13.51 15.16
N LEU A 650 -2.91 13.34 15.22
CA LEU A 650 -3.80 14.00 16.18
C LEU A 650 -3.83 13.28 17.55
N GLY A 651 -2.98 12.26 17.74
CA GLY A 651 -2.87 11.49 18.97
C GLY A 651 -4.06 10.58 19.28
N ILE A 652 -4.86 10.26 18.28
CA ILE A 652 -5.98 9.32 18.36
C ILE A 652 -5.52 7.94 17.89
N THR A 653 -4.71 7.25 18.68
CA THR A 653 -4.33 5.85 18.41
C THR A 653 -4.11 5.08 19.71
N GLU A 654 -4.36 3.77 19.68
CA GLU A 654 -4.08 2.87 20.81
C GLU A 654 -2.58 2.53 20.93
N GLN A 655 -1.78 2.89 19.92
CA GLN A 655 -0.32 2.65 19.87
C GLN A 655 0.48 3.62 20.77
N PHE A 656 -0.18 4.27 21.74
CA PHE A 656 0.42 5.04 22.84
C PHE A 656 0.29 4.27 24.16
N GLN A 657 0.95 3.13 24.30
CA GLN A 657 0.82 2.32 25.53
C GLN A 657 1.76 2.75 26.67
N ILE A 658 2.59 3.77 26.47
CA ILE A 658 3.36 4.41 27.55
C ILE A 658 2.44 5.49 28.15
N SER A 659 1.44 5.05 28.92
CA SER A 659 0.37 5.89 29.47
C SER A 659 0.90 6.89 30.52
N GLN A 660 2.04 6.60 31.12
CA GLN A 660 2.81 7.45 32.00
C GLN A 660 4.20 7.57 31.37
N GLY A 661 4.87 8.72 31.42
CA GLY A 661 6.18 8.93 30.78
C GLY A 661 7.25 7.95 31.30
N HIS A 662 8.51 8.36 31.38
CA HIS A 662 9.48 7.63 32.21
C HIS A 662 9.14 7.86 33.70
N ALA A 663 7.96 7.42 34.10
CA ALA A 663 7.46 7.36 35.45
C ALA A 663 8.39 6.44 36.24
N ARG A 664 9.39 7.05 36.87
CA ARG A 664 10.31 6.35 37.73
C ARG A 664 9.77 6.44 39.15
N ALA A 665 9.52 5.29 39.75
CA ALA A 665 9.22 5.25 41.17
C ALA A 665 10.43 5.81 41.93
N LYS A 666 10.20 6.82 42.76
CA LYS A 666 11.12 7.22 43.82
C LYS A 666 10.44 6.96 45.15
N PHE A 667 11.21 6.72 46.19
CA PHE A 667 10.70 6.66 47.54
C PHE A 667 11.29 7.80 48.36
N SER A 668 10.50 8.34 49.30
CA SER A 668 11.01 9.19 50.38
C SER A 668 10.96 8.39 51.67
N ALA A 669 11.95 8.58 52.52
CA ALA A 669 12.02 8.03 53.87
C ALA A 669 12.03 9.22 54.84
N HIS A 670 11.07 9.25 55.76
CA HIS A 670 10.93 10.27 56.80
C HIS A 670 10.95 9.63 58.18
#